data_AF-A0A3F2RJ06-F1
#
_entry.id   AF-A0A3F2RJ06-F1
#
_cell.length_a   1.000
_cell.length_b   1.000
_cell.length_c   1.000
_cell.angle_alpha   90.00
_cell.angle_beta   90.00
_cell.angle_gamma   90.00
#
_symmetry.space_group_name_H-M   'P 1'
#
loop_
_entity.id
_entity.type
_entity.pdbx_description
1 polymer ?
#
loop_
_entity_poly.entity_id
_entity_poly.type
_entity_poly.pdbx_seq_one_letter_code
_entity_poly.pdbx_strand_id
1 'polypeptide(L)'
;MASDSSVVGADTLLLAYCLEKLEAMIEPVLNNTLSPPLVYETLYNGIVSKAIFDTGILYMDFGNGIYNDHHYHYGYFVTASAILKHLDPTWSRMPELETMIWMMLRDVANPSADDVYFPRFRHFSWYLGHSYSRGVTLLDNGKDEESTSEDINFYYGMTLWGKVTGKKAVEDLGSLMLRLNARAVRTYFLLRSDNTIHPPEIVRNRVTGIFFDNKVYYNTWFLDKTYAIHGIQMIPVSPINELARTPEFVAQEWNDVLSKDPIVVEVDTTVSWLSVLLVNAATVNQTDALHKLKNATLDNGLSRSWALYNAATRCRDGLKLDPSTTTKSSKASLDHEKWGHVKTWTFAQLLASSFAKVKLEDAVKNGGNSLKGDTQKTPSSGNNDWDCSYSCLPTVPPPTISASSSSSTLLSDLDMHHRHSLEELLEHALYEETVEEELEGEAEEDPARCRDPTRYVFDIVRIIGSGSYGTVLLCRLRACPNRLFAVKVVYKSKLGGINGLDGDRDTSREANRLLTEKKVLCSVTHPFITKMFCSFETPDALNFVLEYCPGGDMYFLLEKFAKNRLPEDHVLFYAASIALALRYLHERGIMYRDLKPENILLDEAGFLRLADFGFAREQMHRSEQNCKSFCGSADYIAPEVVRGDGYGLAADLWSFGCVVFELLTGFPPFYSPRDRALLYRKIEESEPCFPSHFSPVLCDFLSGLLHKDVNQRLGNGPNGMQDILDHPFFAKISWQRLEAKQVVPPLVPNLTNKLDTSNFEEQFTSQQVEGHLVYEERDLKGGVVSEEEDHFYFPDFDWCAEPSHFQ
;
A
#
# COMPACT_ATOMS: atom_id res chain seq x y z
N MET A 1 -24.39 -21.61 -4.73
CA MET A 1 -24.80 -21.20 -6.10
C MET A 1 -24.59 -22.32 -7.11
N ALA A 2 -23.36 -22.83 -7.33
CA ALA A 2 -23.16 -23.92 -8.30
C ALA A 2 -23.87 -25.24 -7.90
N SER A 3 -24.13 -25.44 -6.61
CA SER A 3 -24.94 -26.55 -6.08
C SER A 3 -26.44 -26.22 -5.92
N ASP A 4 -26.87 -25.01 -6.29
CA ASP A 4 -28.25 -24.56 -6.12
C ASP A 4 -29.07 -24.88 -7.37
N SER A 5 -29.93 -25.90 -7.28
CA SER A 5 -30.74 -26.35 -8.42
C SER A 5 -31.71 -25.28 -8.93
N SER A 6 -32.04 -24.25 -8.13
CA SER A 6 -32.84 -23.12 -8.60
C SER A 6 -32.06 -22.19 -9.55
N VAL A 7 -30.73 -22.22 -9.49
CA VAL A 7 -29.83 -21.41 -10.32
C VAL A 7 -29.34 -22.18 -11.55
N VAL A 8 -28.86 -23.41 -11.36
CA VAL A 8 -28.22 -24.20 -12.43
C VAL A 8 -29.12 -25.29 -13.02
N GLY A 9 -30.35 -25.46 -12.50
CA GLY A 9 -31.24 -26.54 -12.90
C GLY A 9 -30.66 -27.91 -12.52
N ALA A 10 -30.68 -28.85 -13.47
CA ALA A 10 -30.10 -30.19 -13.30
C ALA A 10 -28.63 -30.29 -13.72
N ASP A 11 -28.01 -29.19 -14.18
CA ASP A 11 -26.62 -29.19 -14.64
C ASP A 11 -25.65 -29.25 -13.45
N THR A 12 -24.89 -30.34 -13.37
CA THR A 12 -23.86 -30.57 -12.34
C THR A 12 -22.45 -30.26 -12.82
N LEU A 13 -22.25 -29.93 -14.11
CA LEU A 13 -20.93 -29.65 -14.67
C LEU A 13 -20.30 -28.42 -14.03
N LEU A 14 -21.09 -27.37 -13.79
CA LEU A 14 -20.60 -26.17 -13.12
C LEU A 14 -20.18 -26.46 -11.67
N LEU A 15 -20.91 -27.33 -10.96
CA LEU A 15 -20.55 -27.75 -9.62
C LEU A 15 -19.22 -28.52 -9.61
N ALA A 16 -19.08 -29.51 -10.50
CA ALA A 16 -17.86 -30.30 -10.63
C ALA A 16 -16.65 -29.41 -10.95
N TYR A 17 -16.80 -28.49 -11.90
CA TYR A 17 -15.76 -27.52 -12.25
C TYR A 17 -15.40 -26.59 -11.08
N CYS A 18 -16.39 -26.10 -10.34
CA CYS A 18 -16.15 -25.27 -9.16
C CYS A 18 -15.43 -26.04 -8.04
N LEU A 19 -15.75 -27.32 -7.86
CA LEU A 19 -15.10 -28.17 -6.86
C LEU A 19 -13.63 -28.44 -7.19
N GLU A 20 -13.34 -28.86 -8.43
CA GLU A 20 -11.97 -29.08 -8.88
C GLU A 20 -11.08 -27.85 -8.68
N LYS A 21 -11.62 -26.66 -8.92
CA LYS A 21 -10.89 -25.41 -8.66
C LYS A 21 -10.73 -25.11 -7.18
N LEU A 22 -11.76 -25.34 -6.36
CA LEU A 22 -11.67 -25.13 -4.92
C LEU A 22 -10.61 -26.05 -4.30
N GLU A 23 -10.59 -27.33 -4.70
CA GLU A 23 -9.58 -28.32 -4.33
C GLU A 23 -8.17 -27.84 -4.70
N ALA A 24 -7.98 -27.46 -5.97
CA ALA A 24 -6.69 -26.95 -6.46
C ALA A 24 -6.22 -25.66 -5.77
N MET A 25 -7.14 -24.81 -5.31
CA MET A 25 -6.78 -23.59 -4.60
C MET A 25 -6.50 -23.82 -3.10
N ILE A 26 -7.00 -24.92 -2.52
CA ILE A 26 -6.72 -25.31 -1.12
C ILE A 26 -5.40 -26.08 -1.00
N GLU A 27 -4.95 -26.75 -2.06
CA GLU A 27 -3.68 -27.48 -2.15
C GLU A 27 -2.46 -26.76 -1.50
N PRO A 28 -2.19 -25.47 -1.75
CA PRO A 28 -1.05 -24.78 -1.15
C PRO A 28 -1.12 -24.68 0.38
N VAL A 29 -2.33 -24.61 0.94
CA VAL A 29 -2.54 -24.61 2.40
C VAL A 29 -2.12 -25.97 2.98
N LEU A 30 -2.52 -27.06 2.33
CA LEU A 30 -2.22 -28.43 2.77
C LEU A 30 -0.74 -28.74 2.72
N ASN A 31 -0.06 -28.22 1.69
CA ASN A 31 1.36 -28.46 1.47
C ASN A 31 2.23 -27.44 2.22
N ASN A 32 1.61 -26.47 2.91
CA ASN A 32 2.26 -25.32 3.52
C ASN A 32 3.22 -24.59 2.55
N THR A 33 2.78 -24.44 1.31
CA THR A 33 3.48 -23.72 0.24
C THR A 33 2.83 -22.37 -0.05
N LEU A 34 2.02 -21.87 0.89
CA LEU A 34 1.65 -20.46 0.92
C LEU A 34 2.93 -19.61 0.93
N SER A 35 2.87 -18.42 0.36
CA SER A 35 4.01 -17.49 0.37
C SER A 35 3.58 -16.21 1.09
N PRO A 36 4.04 -15.95 2.31
CA PRO A 36 4.91 -16.78 3.14
C PRO A 36 4.20 -18.04 3.69
N PRO A 37 4.94 -19.14 3.97
CA PRO A 37 4.36 -20.32 4.58
C PRO A 37 4.04 -20.07 6.06
N LEU A 38 3.22 -20.93 6.67
CA LEU A 38 2.95 -20.89 8.10
C LEU A 38 4.04 -21.67 8.86
N VAL A 39 4.42 -21.17 10.04
CA VAL A 39 5.32 -21.84 10.97
C VAL A 39 4.70 -21.86 12.36
N TYR A 40 5.11 -22.81 13.18
CA TYR A 40 4.71 -22.86 14.57
C TYR A 40 5.74 -22.14 15.45
N GLU A 41 5.30 -21.06 16.09
CA GLU A 41 6.06 -20.23 17.01
C GLU A 41 5.81 -20.70 18.45
N THR A 42 6.89 -20.87 19.22
CA THR A 42 6.90 -21.59 20.50
C THR A 42 6.88 -20.68 21.73
N LEU A 43 7.08 -19.37 21.58
CA LEU A 43 7.04 -18.39 22.66
C LEU A 43 5.61 -18.07 23.09
N TYR A 44 4.72 -17.86 22.11
CA TYR A 44 3.29 -17.57 22.31
C TYR A 44 2.39 -18.71 21.82
N ASN A 45 3.00 -19.84 21.46
CA ASN A 45 2.35 -21.11 21.13
C ASN A 45 1.27 -20.95 20.07
N GLY A 46 1.65 -20.77 18.82
CA GLY A 46 0.68 -20.61 17.74
C GLY A 46 1.27 -20.67 16.35
N ILE A 47 0.39 -20.74 15.37
CA ILE A 47 0.80 -20.67 13.97
C ILE A 47 0.88 -19.21 13.53
N VAL A 48 1.94 -18.85 12.83
CA VAL A 48 2.15 -17.50 12.30
C VAL A 48 2.76 -17.58 10.91
N SER A 49 2.57 -16.52 10.15
CA SER A 49 3.25 -16.25 8.89
C SER A 49 4.77 -16.22 9.07
N LYS A 50 5.50 -16.98 8.25
CA LYS A 50 6.97 -17.01 8.28
C LYS A 50 7.61 -15.69 7.87
N ALA A 51 6.86 -14.80 7.22
CA ALA A 51 7.36 -13.52 6.73
C ALA A 51 8.13 -12.73 7.80
N ILE A 52 7.65 -12.69 9.04
CA ILE A 52 8.33 -11.96 10.11
C ILE A 52 9.72 -12.52 10.43
N PHE A 53 9.92 -13.83 10.34
CA PHE A 53 11.21 -14.46 10.60
C PHE A 53 12.15 -14.31 9.41
N ASP A 54 11.60 -14.25 8.20
CA ASP A 54 12.37 -14.08 6.98
C ASP A 54 12.81 -12.63 6.78
N THR A 55 11.99 -11.65 7.15
CA THR A 55 12.24 -10.22 6.89
C THR A 55 12.59 -9.41 8.13
N GLY A 56 12.20 -9.85 9.32
CA GLY A 56 12.31 -9.07 10.56
C GLY A 56 11.32 -7.90 10.66
N ILE A 57 10.38 -7.77 9.72
CA ILE A 57 9.39 -6.67 9.69
C ILE A 57 8.13 -7.09 10.47
N LEU A 58 7.87 -6.40 11.58
CA LEU A 58 6.78 -6.71 12.52
C LEU A 58 5.38 -6.74 11.89
N TYR A 59 5.10 -5.84 10.95
CA TYR A 59 3.77 -5.68 10.34
C TYR A 59 3.66 -6.25 8.92
N MET A 60 4.67 -7.02 8.48
CA MET A 60 4.55 -7.75 7.23
C MET A 60 3.39 -8.74 7.32
N ASP A 61 2.67 -8.93 6.22
CA ASP A 61 1.48 -9.77 6.19
C ASP A 61 0.45 -9.31 7.25
N PHE A 62 0.23 -7.99 7.32
CA PHE A 62 -0.64 -7.30 8.29
C PHE A 62 -0.27 -7.57 9.77
N GLY A 63 0.93 -8.09 10.03
CA GLY A 63 1.38 -8.47 11.36
C GLY A 63 0.85 -9.83 11.81
N ASN A 64 0.49 -10.72 10.90
CA ASN A 64 0.21 -12.13 11.22
C ASN A 64 1.38 -12.76 12.00
N GLY A 65 2.63 -12.40 11.64
CA GLY A 65 3.84 -12.79 12.37
C GLY A 65 3.88 -12.42 13.87
N ILE A 66 3.10 -11.43 14.29
CA ILE A 66 2.94 -10.98 15.68
C ILE A 66 1.52 -11.21 16.21
N TYR A 67 0.81 -12.21 15.67
CA TYR A 67 -0.54 -12.59 16.10
C TYR A 67 -1.62 -11.57 15.80
N ASN A 68 -1.43 -10.65 14.85
CA ASN A 68 -2.53 -9.83 14.37
C ASN A 68 -3.42 -10.67 13.44
N ASP A 69 -4.72 -10.45 13.53
CA ASP A 69 -5.67 -10.76 12.45
C ASP A 69 -5.80 -12.25 12.10
N HIS A 70 -5.40 -13.17 12.98
CA HIS A 70 -5.51 -14.61 12.69
C HIS A 70 -6.94 -15.06 12.48
N HIS A 71 -7.89 -14.53 13.25
CA HIS A 71 -9.32 -14.80 13.05
C HIS A 71 -9.81 -14.27 11.70
N TYR A 72 -9.35 -13.10 11.25
CA TYR A 72 -9.65 -12.59 9.91
C TYR A 72 -9.09 -13.50 8.82
N HIS A 73 -7.77 -13.73 8.83
CA HIS A 73 -7.06 -14.47 7.79
C HIS A 73 -7.51 -15.93 7.73
N TYR A 74 -7.53 -16.61 8.87
CA TYR A 74 -7.86 -18.04 8.92
C TYR A 74 -9.36 -18.28 8.73
N GLY A 75 -10.21 -17.29 9.00
CA GLY A 75 -11.66 -17.39 8.79
C GLY A 75 -12.04 -17.70 7.34
N TYR A 76 -11.29 -17.17 6.36
CA TYR A 76 -11.49 -17.51 4.95
C TYR A 76 -11.23 -18.98 4.66
N PHE A 77 -10.11 -19.52 5.14
CA PHE A 77 -9.76 -20.93 4.95
C PHE A 77 -10.72 -21.87 5.67
N VAL A 78 -11.10 -21.56 6.92
CA VAL A 78 -12.07 -22.36 7.69
C VAL A 78 -13.42 -22.42 6.98
N THR A 79 -13.96 -21.27 6.53
CA THR A 79 -15.25 -21.22 5.84
C THR A 79 -15.21 -21.93 4.49
N ALA A 80 -14.17 -21.70 3.68
CA ALA A 80 -14.01 -22.37 2.39
C ALA A 80 -13.89 -23.90 2.54
N SER A 81 -13.18 -24.35 3.56
CA SER A 81 -12.96 -25.77 3.84
C SER A 81 -14.22 -26.46 4.35
N ALA A 82 -15.04 -25.77 5.15
CA ALA A 82 -16.35 -26.29 5.56
C ALA A 82 -17.28 -26.48 4.35
N ILE A 83 -17.24 -25.56 3.38
CA ILE A 83 -17.97 -25.70 2.11
C ILE A 83 -17.43 -26.88 1.30
N LEU A 84 -16.11 -27.01 1.16
CA LEU A 84 -15.49 -28.13 0.45
C LEU A 84 -15.87 -29.48 1.07
N LYS A 85 -15.71 -29.64 2.39
CA LYS A 85 -16.10 -30.85 3.13
C LYS A 85 -17.57 -31.20 2.95
N HIS A 86 -18.45 -30.20 2.89
CA HIS A 86 -19.88 -30.43 2.64
C HIS A 86 -20.16 -30.96 1.24
N LEU A 87 -19.46 -30.43 0.23
CA LEU A 87 -19.72 -30.72 -1.18
C LEU A 87 -18.98 -31.95 -1.70
N ASP A 88 -17.74 -32.17 -1.25
CA ASP A 88 -16.96 -33.38 -1.49
C ASP A 88 -16.35 -33.92 -0.19
N PRO A 89 -17.13 -34.62 0.65
CA PRO A 89 -16.62 -35.23 1.89
C PRO A 89 -15.60 -36.36 1.65
N THR A 90 -15.49 -36.84 0.40
CA THR A 90 -14.67 -37.99 -0.01
C THR A 90 -13.39 -37.61 -0.73
N TRP A 91 -13.09 -36.31 -0.86
CA TRP A 91 -11.87 -35.81 -1.46
C TRP A 91 -10.64 -36.50 -0.86
N SER A 92 -9.71 -36.95 -1.71
CA SER A 92 -8.60 -37.81 -1.30
C SER A 92 -7.69 -37.18 -0.25
N ARG A 93 -7.59 -35.84 -0.25
CA ARG A 93 -6.76 -35.04 0.66
C ARG A 93 -7.51 -34.46 1.87
N MET A 94 -8.72 -34.93 2.10
CA MET A 94 -9.55 -34.46 3.21
C MET A 94 -8.88 -34.64 4.59
N PRO A 95 -8.13 -35.73 4.89
CA PRO A 95 -7.43 -35.86 6.18
C PRO A 95 -6.40 -34.75 6.44
N GLU A 96 -5.64 -34.34 5.42
CA GLU A 96 -4.69 -33.24 5.49
C GLU A 96 -5.40 -31.90 5.67
N LEU A 97 -6.53 -31.71 4.99
CA LEU A 97 -7.37 -30.53 5.16
C LEU A 97 -7.90 -30.42 6.59
N GLU A 98 -8.46 -31.51 7.13
CA GLU A 98 -8.94 -31.51 8.51
C GLU A 98 -7.83 -31.18 9.50
N THR A 99 -6.63 -31.73 9.29
CA THR A 99 -5.45 -31.43 10.11
C THR A 99 -5.13 -29.93 10.14
N MET A 100 -5.08 -29.27 8.97
CA MET A 100 -4.81 -27.84 8.87
C MET A 100 -5.90 -26.98 9.50
N ILE A 101 -7.18 -27.34 9.28
CA ILE A 101 -8.30 -26.57 9.84
C ILE A 101 -8.40 -26.73 11.35
N TRP A 102 -8.15 -27.92 11.90
CA TRP A 102 -8.09 -28.09 13.36
C TRP A 102 -6.98 -27.25 13.99
N MET A 103 -5.84 -27.15 13.33
CA MET A 103 -4.73 -26.30 13.77
C MET A 103 -5.13 -24.80 13.78
N MET A 104 -5.76 -24.31 12.72
CA MET A 104 -6.25 -22.92 12.64
C MET A 104 -7.32 -22.62 13.69
N LEU A 105 -8.27 -23.54 13.92
CA LEU A 105 -9.31 -23.39 14.93
C LEU A 105 -8.72 -23.34 16.34
N ARG A 106 -7.72 -24.18 16.63
CA ARG A 106 -7.03 -24.19 17.92
C ARG A 106 -6.23 -22.90 18.14
N ASP A 107 -5.58 -22.37 17.10
CA ASP A 107 -4.83 -21.13 17.23
C ASP A 107 -5.70 -19.92 17.64
N VAL A 108 -6.90 -19.81 17.05
CA VAL A 108 -7.78 -18.67 17.29
C VAL A 108 -8.69 -18.87 18.49
N ALA A 109 -9.28 -20.06 18.65
CA ALA A 109 -10.43 -20.31 19.51
C ALA A 109 -10.33 -21.60 20.35
N ASN A 110 -9.12 -22.09 20.65
CA ASN A 110 -8.95 -23.26 21.53
C ASN A 110 -9.69 -23.07 22.87
N PRO A 111 -10.64 -23.95 23.23
CA PRO A 111 -11.32 -23.87 24.52
C PRO A 111 -10.58 -24.59 25.65
N SER A 112 -9.66 -25.50 25.32
CA SER A 112 -9.06 -26.45 26.25
C SER A 112 -7.84 -25.85 26.95
N ALA A 113 -7.82 -25.94 28.28
CA ALA A 113 -6.60 -25.64 29.06
C ALA A 113 -5.57 -26.77 28.99
N ASP A 114 -5.99 -27.97 28.59
CA ASP A 114 -5.13 -29.16 28.51
C ASP A 114 -4.33 -29.20 27.19
N ASP A 115 -4.72 -28.41 26.19
CA ASP A 115 -3.96 -28.26 24.97
C ASP A 115 -2.77 -27.33 25.21
N VAL A 116 -1.59 -27.94 25.36
CA VAL A 116 -0.33 -27.23 25.61
C VAL A 116 0.22 -26.50 24.39
N TYR A 117 -0.33 -26.75 23.19
CA TYR A 117 0.19 -26.20 21.94
C TYR A 117 -0.48 -24.87 21.55
N PHE A 118 -1.65 -24.55 22.09
CA PHE A 118 -2.34 -23.31 21.73
C PHE A 118 -2.97 -22.66 22.96
N PRO A 119 -2.87 -21.34 23.14
CA PRO A 119 -3.51 -20.64 24.24
C PRO A 119 -5.02 -20.69 24.12
N ARG A 120 -5.70 -20.53 25.25
CA ARG A 120 -7.16 -20.47 25.26
C ARG A 120 -7.65 -19.16 24.66
N PHE A 121 -8.54 -19.25 23.67
CA PHE A 121 -9.27 -18.13 23.09
C PHE A 121 -8.39 -16.91 22.78
N ARG A 122 -7.41 -17.06 21.88
CA ARG A 122 -6.42 -16.01 21.56
C ARG A 122 -7.06 -14.68 21.21
N HIS A 123 -8.09 -14.70 20.36
CA HIS A 123 -8.71 -13.48 19.84
C HIS A 123 -10.00 -13.08 20.55
N PHE A 124 -10.76 -14.04 21.10
CA PHE A 124 -12.11 -13.77 21.61
C PHE A 124 -12.14 -13.36 23.09
N SER A 125 -12.69 -12.18 23.38
CA SER A 125 -12.98 -11.76 24.75
C SER A 125 -14.35 -12.25 25.19
N TRP A 126 -14.39 -13.23 26.10
CA TRP A 126 -15.64 -13.70 26.72
C TRP A 126 -16.35 -12.63 27.55
N TYR A 127 -15.62 -11.62 28.02
CA TYR A 127 -16.19 -10.52 28.79
C TYR A 127 -16.88 -9.49 27.89
N LEU A 128 -16.24 -9.11 26.80
CA LEU A 128 -16.77 -8.09 25.86
C LEU A 128 -17.66 -8.70 24.78
N GLY A 129 -17.54 -10.01 24.54
CA GLY A 129 -18.33 -10.75 23.58
C GLY A 129 -17.92 -10.55 22.12
N HIS A 130 -16.77 -9.91 21.85
CA HIS A 130 -16.19 -9.75 20.50
C HIS A 130 -14.69 -10.07 20.51
N SER A 131 -14.07 -10.11 19.33
CA SER A 131 -12.64 -10.37 19.18
C SER A 131 -11.79 -9.09 19.21
N TYR A 132 -10.47 -9.29 19.28
CA TYR A 132 -9.50 -8.26 18.95
C TYR A 132 -8.67 -8.71 17.75
N SER A 133 -8.37 -7.75 16.88
CA SER A 133 -7.45 -7.89 15.76
C SER A 133 -6.00 -7.88 16.20
N ARG A 134 -5.67 -7.02 17.16
CA ARG A 134 -4.29 -6.85 17.64
C ARG A 134 -3.76 -8.06 18.43
N GLY A 135 -2.59 -8.53 18.02
CA GLY A 135 -1.81 -9.57 18.67
C GLY A 135 -0.98 -9.08 19.85
N VAL A 136 0.33 -9.33 19.82
CA VAL A 136 1.23 -9.17 21.00
C VAL A 136 1.77 -7.75 21.20
N THR A 137 1.66 -6.87 20.22
CA THR A 137 2.17 -5.50 20.31
C THR A 137 1.21 -4.56 21.05
N LEU A 138 1.77 -3.68 21.89
CA LEU A 138 1.01 -2.67 22.65
C LEU A 138 0.62 -1.46 21.80
N LEU A 139 -0.53 -0.87 22.12
CA LEU A 139 -0.95 0.45 21.66
C LEU A 139 -1.45 1.30 22.82
N ASP A 140 -1.25 2.60 22.74
CA ASP A 140 -1.62 3.56 23.79
C ASP A 140 -3.12 3.51 24.15
N ASN A 141 -3.97 3.14 23.18
CA ASN A 141 -5.42 3.08 23.37
C ASN A 141 -5.93 1.66 23.67
N GLY A 142 -5.03 0.70 23.93
CA GLY A 142 -5.36 -0.71 24.11
C GLY A 142 -5.50 -1.47 22.80
N LYS A 143 -6.06 -2.68 22.87
CA LYS A 143 -6.25 -3.53 21.69
C LYS A 143 -7.34 -2.97 20.77
N ASP A 144 -7.25 -3.30 19.49
CA ASP A 144 -8.20 -2.86 18.46
C ASP A 144 -8.96 -4.01 17.79
N GLU A 145 -10.07 -3.65 17.15
CA GLU A 145 -10.92 -4.45 16.28
C GLU A 145 -11.52 -3.50 15.22
N GLU A 146 -11.45 -3.86 13.94
CA GLU A 146 -11.93 -3.01 12.84
C GLU A 146 -12.99 -3.74 11.99
N SER A 147 -12.63 -4.87 11.41
CA SER A 147 -13.46 -5.61 10.45
C SER A 147 -14.43 -6.56 11.14
N THR A 148 -15.57 -6.02 11.63
CA THR A 148 -16.55 -6.83 12.36
C THR A 148 -17.14 -7.98 11.54
N SER A 149 -17.18 -7.86 10.21
CA SER A 149 -17.70 -8.89 9.32
C SER A 149 -16.72 -10.03 9.08
N GLU A 150 -15.41 -9.79 9.10
CA GLU A 150 -14.40 -10.86 9.07
C GLU A 150 -14.36 -11.61 10.41
N ASP A 151 -14.53 -10.91 11.53
CA ASP A 151 -14.69 -11.51 12.86
C ASP A 151 -15.88 -12.50 12.90
N ILE A 152 -17.03 -12.05 12.40
CA ILE A 152 -18.23 -12.91 12.24
C ILE A 152 -17.95 -14.10 11.31
N ASN A 153 -17.22 -13.89 10.22
CA ASN A 153 -16.93 -14.93 9.23
C ASN A 153 -16.15 -16.10 9.84
N PHE A 154 -15.20 -15.84 10.75
CA PHE A 154 -14.47 -16.90 11.44
C PHE A 154 -15.41 -17.83 12.23
N TYR A 155 -16.25 -17.27 13.12
CA TYR A 155 -17.14 -18.07 13.95
C TYR A 155 -18.26 -18.74 13.16
N TYR A 156 -18.67 -18.13 12.05
CA TYR A 156 -19.54 -18.78 11.07
C TYR A 156 -18.87 -20.01 10.45
N GLY A 157 -17.63 -19.87 9.96
CA GLY A 157 -16.82 -20.96 9.44
C GLY A 157 -16.64 -22.08 10.46
N MET A 158 -16.31 -21.75 11.72
CA MET A 158 -16.20 -22.71 12.81
C MET A 158 -17.50 -23.47 13.07
N THR A 159 -18.65 -22.76 13.05
CA THR A 159 -19.97 -23.39 13.21
C THR A 159 -20.25 -24.37 12.07
N LEU A 160 -19.99 -23.95 10.83
CA LEU A 160 -20.15 -24.81 9.65
C LEU A 160 -19.23 -26.02 9.73
N TRP A 161 -17.96 -25.82 10.11
CA TRP A 161 -16.96 -26.88 10.23
C TRP A 161 -17.40 -27.94 11.24
N GLY A 162 -17.82 -27.53 12.44
CA GLY A 162 -18.35 -28.46 13.45
C GLY A 162 -19.54 -29.26 12.93
N LYS A 163 -20.44 -28.62 12.17
CA LYS A 163 -21.61 -29.28 11.58
C LYS A 163 -21.23 -30.31 10.51
N VAL A 164 -20.33 -29.96 9.58
CA VAL A 164 -19.96 -30.86 8.45
C VAL A 164 -19.04 -32.00 8.88
N THR A 165 -18.31 -31.83 9.99
CA THR A 165 -17.47 -32.88 10.60
C THR A 165 -18.23 -33.71 11.64
N GLY A 166 -19.47 -33.33 11.99
CA GLY A 166 -20.26 -34.00 13.03
C GLY A 166 -19.72 -33.78 14.46
N LYS A 167 -18.89 -32.76 14.66
CA LYS A 167 -18.27 -32.39 15.96
C LYS A 167 -19.15 -31.38 16.68
N LYS A 168 -20.09 -31.89 17.48
CA LYS A 168 -21.15 -31.08 18.08
C LYS A 168 -20.62 -30.00 19.03
N ALA A 169 -19.58 -30.29 19.82
CA ALA A 169 -19.02 -29.28 20.71
C ALA A 169 -18.39 -28.09 19.95
N VAL A 170 -17.81 -28.34 18.78
CA VAL A 170 -17.23 -27.29 17.91
C VAL A 170 -18.34 -26.46 17.26
N GLU A 171 -19.39 -27.12 16.77
CA GLU A 171 -20.59 -26.46 16.24
C GLU A 171 -21.23 -25.55 17.30
N ASP A 172 -21.46 -26.08 18.50
CA ASP A 172 -22.11 -25.36 19.59
C ASP A 172 -21.27 -24.18 20.08
N LEU A 173 -19.95 -24.36 20.22
CA LEU A 173 -19.03 -23.29 20.61
C LEU A 173 -18.97 -22.19 19.55
N GLY A 174 -18.77 -22.57 18.28
CA GLY A 174 -18.78 -21.62 17.16
C GLY A 174 -20.09 -20.84 17.09
N SER A 175 -21.23 -21.54 17.26
CA SER A 175 -22.56 -20.92 17.24
C SER A 175 -22.80 -19.98 18.43
N LEU A 176 -22.25 -20.31 19.60
CA LEU A 176 -22.30 -19.43 20.78
C LEU A 176 -21.47 -18.17 20.56
N MET A 177 -20.21 -18.33 20.16
CA MET A 177 -19.29 -17.20 19.90
C MET A 177 -19.85 -16.29 18.81
N LEU A 178 -20.36 -16.85 17.71
CA LEU A 178 -21.01 -16.12 16.61
C LEU A 178 -22.19 -15.25 17.10
N ARG A 179 -23.04 -15.80 17.97
CA ARG A 179 -24.22 -15.07 18.49
C ARG A 179 -23.84 -13.99 19.51
N LEU A 180 -22.84 -14.24 20.35
CA LEU A 180 -22.28 -13.24 21.26
C LEU A 180 -21.62 -12.12 20.47
N ASN A 181 -20.81 -12.48 19.48
CA ASN A 181 -20.14 -11.55 18.57
C ASN A 181 -21.14 -10.65 17.85
N ALA A 182 -22.14 -11.21 17.16
CA ALA A 182 -23.14 -10.41 16.48
C ALA A 182 -23.94 -9.51 17.44
N ARG A 183 -24.13 -9.92 18.70
CA ARG A 183 -24.74 -9.05 19.72
C ARG A 183 -23.81 -7.90 20.10
N ALA A 184 -22.53 -8.15 20.33
CA ALA A 184 -21.53 -7.14 20.62
C ALA A 184 -21.38 -6.15 19.45
N VAL A 185 -21.29 -6.65 18.21
CA VAL A 185 -21.23 -5.84 16.98
C VAL A 185 -22.41 -4.86 16.90
N ARG A 186 -23.64 -5.32 17.11
CA ARG A 186 -24.84 -4.43 17.12
C ARG A 186 -24.91 -3.47 18.31
N THR A 187 -24.13 -3.71 19.35
CA THR A 187 -24.15 -2.91 20.59
C THR A 187 -23.08 -1.82 20.54
N TYR A 188 -21.87 -2.18 20.10
CA TYR A 188 -20.69 -1.33 20.21
C TYR A 188 -20.20 -0.76 18.88
N PHE A 189 -20.48 -1.41 17.74
CA PHE A 189 -19.85 -1.11 16.45
C PHE A 189 -20.84 -0.57 15.42
N LEU A 190 -21.99 -1.23 15.26
CA LEU A 190 -23.04 -0.86 14.30
C LEU A 190 -24.17 -0.11 15.02
N LEU A 191 -24.17 1.21 14.87
CA LEU A 191 -24.90 2.15 15.71
C LEU A 191 -26.24 2.56 15.09
N ARG A 192 -27.30 1.91 15.55
CA ARG A 192 -28.67 2.38 15.31
C ARG A 192 -28.92 3.74 15.95
N SER A 193 -29.91 4.48 15.44
CA SER A 193 -30.30 5.79 15.97
C SER A 193 -30.72 5.78 17.45
N ASP A 194 -31.14 4.64 17.97
CA ASP A 194 -31.49 4.42 19.37
C ASP A 194 -30.34 3.87 20.24
N ASN A 195 -29.11 3.81 19.72
CA ASN A 195 -27.95 3.37 20.49
C ASN A 195 -27.66 4.37 21.62
N THR A 196 -27.60 3.86 22.85
CA THR A 196 -27.33 4.64 24.07
C THR A 196 -25.93 4.39 24.65
N ILE A 197 -25.13 3.56 23.99
CA ILE A 197 -23.77 3.21 24.43
C ILE A 197 -22.79 4.31 24.03
N HIS A 198 -22.94 4.83 22.81
CA HIS A 198 -22.12 5.92 22.29
C HIS A 198 -22.86 7.26 22.35
N PRO A 199 -22.13 8.39 22.49
CA PRO A 199 -22.73 9.71 22.44
C PRO A 199 -23.34 10.02 21.04
N PRO A 200 -24.36 10.88 20.94
CA PRO A 200 -25.06 11.17 19.69
C PRO A 200 -24.15 11.59 18.52
N GLU A 201 -23.05 12.27 18.83
CA GLU A 201 -22.03 12.73 17.87
C GLU A 201 -21.29 11.59 17.19
N ILE A 202 -21.22 10.42 17.82
CA ILE A 202 -20.65 9.18 17.29
C ILE A 202 -21.76 8.32 16.65
N VAL A 203 -22.93 8.23 17.29
CA VAL A 203 -24.07 7.43 16.78
C VAL A 203 -24.49 7.85 15.36
N ARG A 204 -24.41 9.15 15.04
CA ARG A 204 -24.72 9.67 13.69
C ARG A 204 -23.83 9.10 12.58
N ASN A 205 -22.63 8.60 12.92
CA ASN A 205 -21.70 7.99 11.95
C ASN A 205 -22.13 6.59 11.55
N ARG A 206 -23.09 5.96 12.27
CA ARG A 206 -23.62 4.61 12.05
C ARG A 206 -22.63 3.47 12.25
N VAL A 207 -21.34 3.68 12.07
CA VAL A 207 -20.28 2.73 12.44
C VAL A 207 -19.20 3.44 13.26
N THR A 208 -18.48 2.70 14.09
CA THR A 208 -17.38 3.26 14.90
C THR A 208 -16.09 3.49 14.12
N GLY A 209 -15.91 2.84 12.97
CA GLY A 209 -14.58 2.65 12.38
C GLY A 209 -13.74 1.72 13.26
N ILE A 210 -12.47 2.03 13.45
CA ILE A 210 -11.56 1.28 14.31
C ILE A 210 -11.98 1.44 15.78
N PHE A 211 -12.30 0.33 16.44
CA PHE A 211 -12.69 0.27 17.84
C PHE A 211 -11.48 -0.13 18.69
N PHE A 212 -11.16 0.65 19.72
CA PHE A 212 -10.12 0.36 20.70
C PHE A 212 -10.73 0.23 22.11
N ASP A 213 -9.97 -0.30 23.06
CA ASP A 213 -10.38 -0.35 24.47
C ASP A 213 -10.79 1.03 25.02
N ASN A 214 -10.02 2.08 24.67
CA ASN A 214 -10.18 3.41 25.25
C ASN A 214 -10.71 4.47 24.26
N LYS A 215 -10.94 4.13 22.99
CA LYS A 215 -11.46 5.07 22.00
C LYS A 215 -12.18 4.36 20.85
N VAL A 216 -12.99 5.11 20.12
CA VAL A 216 -13.40 4.75 18.77
C VAL A 216 -12.87 5.78 17.80
N TYR A 217 -12.50 5.34 16.60
CA TYR A 217 -11.92 6.19 15.58
C TYR A 217 -12.59 5.92 14.24
N TYR A 218 -13.44 6.85 13.80
CA TYR A 218 -14.18 6.77 12.54
C TYR A 218 -13.25 7.00 11.35
N ASN A 219 -12.45 5.98 11.05
CA ASN A 219 -11.49 5.90 9.97
C ASN A 219 -11.22 4.41 9.66
N THR A 220 -10.36 4.13 8.68
CA THR A 220 -9.75 2.81 8.50
C THR A 220 -8.23 2.89 8.59
N TRP A 221 -7.54 1.74 8.67
CA TRP A 221 -6.08 1.70 8.63
C TRP A 221 -5.47 2.10 7.28
N PHE A 222 -6.23 2.03 6.18
CA PHE A 222 -5.70 2.08 4.81
C PHE A 222 -6.35 3.15 3.92
N LEU A 223 -7.55 3.63 4.25
CA LEU A 223 -8.30 4.56 3.40
C LEU A 223 -9.33 5.40 4.19
N ASP A 224 -9.05 6.71 4.31
CA ASP A 224 -9.95 7.68 4.95
C ASP A 224 -11.04 8.15 3.97
N LYS A 225 -11.89 7.21 3.57
CA LYS A 225 -13.06 7.44 2.70
C LYS A 225 -14.28 6.79 3.33
N THR A 226 -15.39 7.52 3.35
CA THR A 226 -16.66 7.06 3.95
C THR A 226 -17.08 5.68 3.42
N TYR A 227 -17.06 5.46 2.11
CA TYR A 227 -17.36 4.14 1.53
C TYR A 227 -16.48 3.00 2.07
N ALA A 228 -15.21 3.27 2.40
CA ALA A 228 -14.28 2.26 2.93
C ALA A 228 -14.53 2.02 4.43
N ILE A 229 -14.73 3.09 5.21
CA ILE A 229 -15.06 3.04 6.64
C ILE A 229 -16.32 2.20 6.89
N HIS A 230 -17.30 2.31 6.00
CA HIS A 230 -18.52 1.49 6.05
C HIS A 230 -18.36 0.13 5.38
N GLY A 231 -17.69 0.09 4.22
CA GLY A 231 -17.53 -1.11 3.41
C GLY A 231 -16.74 -2.22 4.12
N ILE A 232 -15.75 -1.87 4.95
CA ILE A 232 -14.97 -2.83 5.73
C ILE A 232 -15.87 -3.66 6.67
N GLN A 233 -16.99 -3.10 7.12
CA GLN A 233 -17.99 -3.78 7.97
C GLN A 233 -18.93 -4.72 7.19
N MET A 234 -18.67 -4.93 5.90
CA MET A 234 -19.50 -5.70 4.97
C MET A 234 -18.73 -6.82 4.25
N ILE A 235 -17.41 -6.88 4.40
CA ILE A 235 -16.55 -7.91 3.80
C ILE A 235 -16.22 -9.04 4.79
N PRO A 236 -16.17 -10.30 4.37
CA PRO A 236 -16.63 -10.79 3.07
C PRO A 236 -18.15 -10.69 2.94
N VAL A 237 -18.63 -10.59 1.71
CA VAL A 237 -20.06 -10.70 1.41
C VAL A 237 -20.52 -12.14 1.67
N SER A 238 -21.26 -12.35 2.75
CA SER A 238 -21.77 -13.64 3.16
C SER A 238 -23.23 -13.55 3.65
N PRO A 239 -24.02 -14.64 3.56
CA PRO A 239 -25.37 -14.67 4.14
C PRO A 239 -25.37 -14.40 5.65
N ILE A 240 -24.28 -14.73 6.35
CA ILE A 240 -24.22 -14.56 7.80
C ILE A 240 -24.14 -13.09 8.24
N ASN A 241 -23.76 -12.16 7.35
CA ASN A 241 -23.70 -10.74 7.70
C ASN A 241 -25.05 -10.19 8.16
N GLU A 242 -26.18 -10.74 7.69
CA GLU A 242 -27.54 -10.37 8.15
C GLU A 242 -27.75 -10.60 9.65
N LEU A 243 -26.95 -11.47 10.28
CA LEU A 243 -27.00 -11.68 11.71
C LEU A 243 -26.62 -10.39 12.46
N ALA A 244 -25.57 -9.68 12.05
CA ALA A 244 -25.18 -8.41 12.67
C ALA A 244 -25.77 -7.18 11.98
N ARG A 245 -25.82 -7.18 10.64
CA ARG A 245 -26.34 -6.08 9.82
C ARG A 245 -27.85 -6.26 9.59
N THR A 246 -28.66 -5.94 10.60
CA THR A 246 -30.12 -6.09 10.48
C THR A 246 -30.69 -5.17 9.40
N PRO A 247 -31.81 -5.52 8.76
CA PRO A 247 -32.43 -4.68 7.73
C PRO A 247 -32.71 -3.24 8.19
N GLU A 248 -33.09 -3.06 9.46
CA GLU A 248 -33.32 -1.74 10.05
C GLU A 248 -32.04 -0.93 10.15
N PHE A 249 -30.93 -1.55 10.58
CA PHE A 249 -29.63 -0.89 10.63
C PHE A 249 -29.15 -0.51 9.22
N VAL A 250 -29.24 -1.44 8.27
CA VAL A 250 -28.84 -1.21 6.88
C VAL A 250 -29.65 -0.07 6.26
N ALA A 251 -30.96 0.00 6.52
CA ALA A 251 -31.79 1.11 6.05
C ALA A 251 -31.37 2.46 6.66
N GLN A 252 -31.07 2.51 7.97
CA GLN A 252 -30.59 3.75 8.62
C GLN A 252 -29.23 4.17 8.04
N GLU A 253 -28.27 3.27 8.01
CA GLU A 253 -26.94 3.53 7.45
C GLU A 253 -27.01 4.00 5.99
N TRP A 254 -27.83 3.35 5.18
CA TRP A 254 -28.01 3.71 3.78
C TRP A 254 -28.59 5.11 3.63
N ASN A 255 -29.68 5.42 4.34
CA ASN A 255 -30.37 6.70 4.22
C ASN A 255 -29.56 7.86 4.81
N ASP A 256 -28.80 7.61 5.87
CA ASP A 256 -28.07 8.67 6.57
C ASP A 256 -26.72 8.96 5.93
N VAL A 257 -26.02 7.92 5.45
CA VAL A 257 -24.63 8.02 4.99
C VAL A 257 -24.47 7.56 3.54
N LEU A 258 -24.70 6.28 3.25
CA LEU A 258 -24.19 5.66 2.01
C LEU A 258 -24.89 6.12 0.74
N SER A 259 -26.20 6.39 0.78
CA SER A 259 -26.96 6.91 -0.37
C SER A 259 -26.52 8.29 -0.84
N LYS A 260 -25.76 9.00 0.01
CA LYS A 260 -25.21 10.34 -0.25
C LYS A 260 -23.73 10.30 -0.61
N ASP A 261 -23.08 9.14 -0.51
CA ASP A 261 -21.67 8.98 -0.84
C ASP A 261 -21.47 9.19 -2.35
N PRO A 262 -20.49 9.99 -2.80
CA PRO A 262 -20.26 10.26 -4.21
C PRO A 262 -20.20 9.00 -5.08
N ILE A 263 -19.57 7.91 -4.61
CA ILE A 263 -19.44 6.69 -5.43
C ILE A 263 -20.80 6.01 -5.68
N VAL A 264 -21.78 6.22 -4.79
CA VAL A 264 -23.14 5.67 -4.90
C VAL A 264 -24.03 6.58 -5.73
N VAL A 265 -23.93 7.90 -5.54
CA VAL A 265 -24.71 8.91 -6.25
C VAL A 265 -24.34 8.95 -7.73
N GLU A 266 -23.04 8.98 -8.01
CA GLU A 266 -22.50 9.04 -9.37
C GLU A 266 -22.42 7.65 -10.03
N VAL A 267 -22.65 6.59 -9.25
CA VAL A 267 -22.48 5.20 -9.67
C VAL A 267 -21.07 5.01 -10.25
N ASP A 268 -20.06 5.44 -9.49
CA ASP A 268 -18.65 5.34 -9.90
C ASP A 268 -18.24 3.87 -9.96
N THR A 269 -18.39 3.27 -11.14
CA THR A 269 -18.07 1.87 -11.37
C THR A 269 -16.58 1.61 -11.37
N THR A 270 -15.70 2.61 -11.26
CA THR A 270 -14.25 2.41 -11.17
C THR A 270 -13.79 2.05 -9.75
N VAL A 271 -14.59 2.39 -8.73
CA VAL A 271 -14.30 2.07 -7.32
C VAL A 271 -14.92 0.73 -6.94
N SER A 272 -14.07 -0.26 -6.67
CA SER A 272 -14.49 -1.64 -6.35
C SER A 272 -15.42 -1.75 -5.14
N TRP A 273 -15.26 -0.88 -4.13
CA TRP A 273 -16.12 -0.82 -2.94
C TRP A 273 -17.59 -0.60 -3.27
N LEU A 274 -17.92 0.03 -4.40
CA LEU A 274 -19.31 0.22 -4.83
C LEU A 274 -20.05 -1.12 -4.89
N SER A 275 -19.41 -2.19 -5.36
CA SER A 275 -20.04 -3.51 -5.45
C SER A 275 -20.48 -4.05 -4.09
N VAL A 276 -19.66 -3.90 -3.05
CA VAL A 276 -19.96 -4.32 -1.67
C VAL A 276 -21.12 -3.50 -1.11
N LEU A 277 -21.07 -2.17 -1.29
CA LEU A 277 -22.15 -1.28 -0.87
C LEU A 277 -23.47 -1.64 -1.54
N LEU A 278 -23.47 -1.94 -2.84
CA LEU A 278 -24.67 -2.28 -3.59
C LEU A 278 -25.27 -3.63 -3.16
N VAL A 279 -24.46 -4.63 -2.81
CA VAL A 279 -24.99 -5.88 -2.23
C VAL A 279 -25.71 -5.59 -0.91
N ASN A 280 -25.17 -4.70 -0.08
CA ASN A 280 -25.84 -4.27 1.14
C ASN A 280 -27.11 -3.46 0.84
N ALA A 281 -27.05 -2.56 -0.14
CA ALA A 281 -28.16 -1.73 -0.63
C ALA A 281 -29.35 -2.55 -1.12
N ALA A 282 -29.12 -3.78 -1.58
CA ALA A 282 -30.18 -4.67 -2.01
C ALA A 282 -31.22 -4.97 -0.91
N THR A 283 -30.83 -4.79 0.37
CA THR A 283 -31.73 -4.84 1.53
C THR A 283 -32.75 -3.69 1.55
N VAL A 284 -32.40 -2.54 0.96
CA VAL A 284 -33.22 -1.31 0.92
C VAL A 284 -33.94 -1.19 -0.42
N ASN A 285 -33.21 -1.34 -1.53
CA ASN A 285 -33.75 -1.28 -2.88
C ASN A 285 -33.08 -2.34 -3.76
N GLN A 286 -33.64 -3.56 -3.72
CA GLN A 286 -33.12 -4.70 -4.43
C GLN A 286 -33.02 -4.48 -5.94
N THR A 287 -34.05 -3.90 -6.56
CA THR A 287 -34.11 -3.72 -8.02
C THR A 287 -33.01 -2.78 -8.52
N ASP A 288 -32.82 -1.64 -7.84
CA ASP A 288 -31.77 -0.68 -8.19
C ASP A 288 -30.37 -1.28 -7.97
N ALA A 289 -30.17 -1.93 -6.83
CA ALA A 289 -28.92 -2.62 -6.51
C ALA A 289 -28.55 -3.67 -7.57
N LEU A 290 -29.50 -4.54 -7.94
CA LEU A 290 -29.30 -5.56 -8.97
C LEU A 290 -28.99 -4.96 -10.34
N HIS A 291 -29.61 -3.82 -10.68
CA HIS A 291 -29.33 -3.12 -11.92
C HIS A 291 -27.88 -2.59 -11.94
N LYS A 292 -27.47 -1.89 -10.88
CA LYS A 292 -26.12 -1.30 -10.76
C LYS A 292 -25.01 -2.35 -10.64
N LEU A 293 -25.27 -3.46 -9.94
CA LEU A 293 -24.31 -4.56 -9.76
C LEU A 293 -23.91 -5.27 -11.06
N LYS A 294 -24.66 -5.13 -12.15
CA LYS A 294 -24.28 -5.71 -13.46
C LYS A 294 -22.99 -5.09 -14.00
N ASN A 295 -22.78 -3.80 -13.75
CA ASN A 295 -21.70 -3.02 -14.37
C ASN A 295 -20.64 -2.51 -13.38
N ALA A 296 -20.87 -2.63 -12.07
CA ALA A 296 -19.90 -2.20 -11.06
C ALA A 296 -18.59 -3.00 -11.13
N THR A 297 -17.43 -2.34 -10.96
CA THR A 297 -16.18 -3.04 -10.63
C THR A 297 -16.33 -3.74 -9.28
N LEU A 298 -15.83 -4.97 -9.19
CA LEU A 298 -16.02 -5.81 -8.02
C LEU A 298 -14.85 -5.64 -7.07
N ASP A 299 -15.15 -5.70 -5.79
CA ASP A 299 -14.14 -5.96 -4.77
C ASP A 299 -13.39 -7.27 -5.07
N ASN A 300 -12.10 -7.31 -4.72
CA ASN A 300 -11.24 -8.46 -4.99
C ASN A 300 -11.72 -9.74 -4.27
N GLY A 301 -12.49 -9.59 -3.18
CA GLY A 301 -13.17 -10.62 -2.40
C GLY A 301 -14.57 -10.98 -2.91
N LEU A 302 -15.03 -10.42 -4.04
CA LEU A 302 -16.38 -10.59 -4.56
C LEU A 302 -16.43 -10.98 -6.04
N SER A 303 -17.20 -12.02 -6.39
CA SER A 303 -17.52 -12.33 -7.78
C SER A 303 -18.89 -11.76 -8.19
N ARG A 304 -19.06 -11.43 -9.47
CA ARG A 304 -20.32 -10.82 -9.96
C ARG A 304 -21.51 -11.73 -9.70
N SER A 305 -21.33 -13.02 -9.95
CA SER A 305 -22.36 -14.03 -9.76
C SER A 305 -22.73 -14.16 -8.28
N TRP A 306 -21.75 -14.13 -7.37
CA TRP A 306 -22.00 -14.15 -5.94
C TRP A 306 -22.67 -12.86 -5.43
N ALA A 307 -22.26 -11.70 -5.95
CA ALA A 307 -22.87 -10.41 -5.63
C ALA A 307 -24.35 -10.37 -6.04
N LEU A 308 -24.65 -10.75 -7.28
CA LEU A 308 -26.01 -10.81 -7.81
C LEU A 308 -26.86 -11.85 -7.06
N TYR A 309 -26.31 -13.02 -6.76
CA TYR A 309 -27.01 -14.05 -5.99
C TYR A 309 -27.38 -13.53 -4.60
N ASN A 310 -26.42 -12.98 -3.84
CA ASN A 310 -26.68 -12.42 -2.52
C ASN A 310 -27.70 -11.28 -2.58
N ALA A 311 -27.53 -10.34 -3.51
CA ALA A 311 -28.45 -9.22 -3.69
C ALA A 311 -29.88 -9.70 -4.02
N ALA A 312 -30.03 -10.69 -4.90
CA ALA A 312 -31.32 -11.25 -5.30
C ALA A 312 -32.02 -12.02 -4.17
N THR A 313 -31.26 -12.57 -3.22
CA THR A 313 -31.83 -13.32 -2.08
C THR A 313 -32.14 -12.45 -0.85
N ARG A 314 -31.79 -11.15 -0.85
CA ARG A 314 -32.01 -10.25 0.31
C ARG A 314 -33.47 -9.79 0.51
N CYS A 315 -34.38 -10.07 -0.43
CA CYS A 315 -35.78 -9.64 -0.30
C CYS A 315 -36.51 -10.42 0.79
N ARG A 316 -37.13 -9.69 1.73
CA ARG A 316 -38.23 -10.20 2.56
C ARG A 316 -39.44 -9.29 2.33
N ASP A 317 -40.57 -9.90 1.96
CA ASP A 317 -41.87 -9.22 1.90
C ASP A 317 -42.14 -8.52 3.25
N GLY A 318 -42.03 -7.18 3.33
CA GLY A 318 -42.37 -6.47 4.57
C GLY A 318 -41.89 -5.03 4.78
N LEU A 319 -40.86 -4.55 4.09
CA LEU A 319 -40.38 -3.16 4.27
C LEU A 319 -41.22 -2.18 3.44
N LYS A 320 -42.20 -1.53 4.09
CA LYS A 320 -42.93 -0.38 3.52
C LYS A 320 -42.01 0.85 3.53
N LEU A 321 -41.51 1.24 2.36
CA LEU A 321 -40.89 2.55 2.14
C LEU A 321 -41.96 3.66 2.22
N ASP A 322 -41.60 4.79 2.85
CA ASP A 322 -42.44 5.99 2.94
C ASP A 322 -42.64 6.60 1.54
N PRO A 323 -43.88 6.84 1.05
CA PRO A 323 -44.14 7.24 -0.34
C PRO A 323 -43.70 8.66 -0.72
N SER A 324 -43.02 9.40 0.16
CA SER A 324 -42.71 10.82 -0.06
C SER A 324 -41.55 11.07 -1.03
N THR A 325 -40.84 10.03 -1.48
CA THR A 325 -39.70 10.14 -2.41
C THR A 325 -39.77 9.09 -3.52
N THR A 326 -40.70 9.26 -4.48
CA THR A 326 -40.57 8.55 -5.76
C THR A 326 -41.27 9.31 -6.90
N THR A 327 -40.46 9.86 -7.81
CA THR A 327 -40.91 10.28 -9.14
C THR A 327 -41.34 9.05 -9.94
N LYS A 328 -42.48 9.16 -10.62
CA LYS A 328 -43.12 8.10 -11.39
C LYS A 328 -42.18 7.53 -12.46
N SER A 329 -41.85 6.25 -12.36
CA SER A 329 -41.32 5.44 -13.46
C SER A 329 -42.31 4.32 -13.76
N SER A 330 -42.58 4.15 -15.06
CA SER A 330 -43.61 3.31 -15.65
C SER A 330 -43.41 1.81 -15.37
N LYS A 331 -44.53 1.11 -15.10
CA LYS A 331 -44.61 -0.36 -15.13
C LYS A 331 -44.11 -0.90 -16.47
N ALA A 332 -42.98 -1.61 -16.47
CA ALA A 332 -42.61 -2.53 -17.53
C ALA A 332 -42.76 -3.96 -17.01
N SER A 333 -43.59 -4.75 -17.67
CA SER A 333 -43.73 -6.19 -17.46
C SER A 333 -42.42 -6.90 -17.83
N LEU A 334 -41.91 -7.73 -16.93
CA LEU A 334 -40.78 -8.61 -17.20
C LEU A 334 -41.24 -9.80 -18.06
N ASP A 335 -40.81 -9.82 -19.32
CA ASP A 335 -40.87 -10.99 -20.20
C ASP A 335 -39.81 -12.01 -19.78
N HIS A 336 -40.23 -13.26 -19.57
CA HIS A 336 -39.43 -14.34 -19.00
C HIS A 336 -38.51 -15.09 -20.01
N GLU A 337 -38.29 -14.58 -21.23
CA GLU A 337 -37.64 -15.36 -22.31
C GLU A 337 -36.31 -14.80 -22.86
N LYS A 338 -35.58 -13.94 -22.14
CA LYS A 338 -34.27 -13.44 -22.59
C LYS A 338 -33.13 -13.60 -21.59
N TRP A 339 -32.96 -14.81 -21.06
CA TRP A 339 -31.71 -15.24 -20.40
C TRP A 339 -30.98 -16.24 -21.30
N GLY A 340 -30.40 -15.72 -22.40
CA GLY A 340 -29.54 -16.47 -23.29
C GLY A 340 -28.19 -15.76 -23.41
N HIS A 341 -27.13 -16.45 -23.00
CA HIS A 341 -25.70 -16.10 -23.18
C HIS A 341 -25.14 -14.98 -22.30
N VAL A 342 -24.82 -15.33 -21.05
CA VAL A 342 -23.74 -14.66 -20.30
C VAL A 342 -22.66 -15.72 -20.04
N LYS A 343 -21.47 -15.51 -20.63
CA LYS A 343 -20.30 -16.37 -20.39
C LYS A 343 -19.92 -16.27 -18.91
N THR A 344 -19.89 -17.41 -18.24
CA THR A 344 -19.53 -17.58 -16.83
C THR A 344 -18.02 -17.40 -16.65
N TRP A 345 -17.62 -16.31 -15.98
CA TRP A 345 -16.29 -16.16 -15.41
C TRP A 345 -16.32 -16.70 -13.97
N THR A 346 -15.32 -17.50 -13.62
CA THR A 346 -15.38 -18.43 -12.48
C THR A 346 -14.69 -17.85 -11.25
N PHE A 347 -15.14 -18.34 -10.08
CA PHE A 347 -14.75 -18.03 -8.70
C PHE A 347 -13.24 -18.18 -8.36
N ALA A 348 -12.38 -18.28 -9.35
CA ALA A 348 -10.96 -18.64 -9.21
C ALA A 348 -9.98 -17.48 -9.33
N GLN A 349 -10.47 -16.26 -9.54
CA GLN A 349 -9.65 -15.06 -9.38
C GLN A 349 -9.58 -14.60 -7.91
N LEU A 350 -10.37 -15.24 -7.03
CA LEU A 350 -10.53 -14.89 -5.61
C LEU A 350 -9.45 -15.45 -4.67
N LEU A 351 -8.67 -16.43 -5.11
CA LEU A 351 -7.43 -16.83 -4.43
C LEU A 351 -6.17 -16.35 -5.19
N ALA A 352 -6.36 -15.68 -6.33
CA ALA A 352 -5.29 -15.17 -7.17
C ALA A 352 -4.92 -13.69 -6.89
N SER A 353 -5.74 -12.93 -6.15
CA SER A 353 -5.40 -11.56 -5.74
C SER A 353 -4.38 -11.49 -4.59
N SER A 354 -4.00 -12.63 -4.01
CA SER A 354 -2.82 -12.73 -3.13
C SER A 354 -1.56 -13.22 -3.85
N PHE A 355 -1.62 -13.69 -5.10
CA PHE A 355 -0.45 -14.34 -5.75
C PHE A 355 -0.39 -14.23 -7.28
N ALA A 356 0.60 -13.48 -7.78
CA ALA A 356 1.23 -13.60 -9.10
C ALA A 356 2.73 -13.26 -8.87
N LYS A 357 3.79 -13.92 -9.37
CA LYS A 357 4.10 -15.00 -10.33
C LYS A 357 5.45 -15.60 -9.90
N VAL A 358 5.66 -16.92 -10.03
CA VAL A 358 6.96 -17.48 -10.49
C VAL A 358 6.68 -18.72 -11.35
N LYS A 359 7.35 -18.81 -12.50
CA LYS A 359 7.32 -19.95 -13.44
C LYS A 359 8.12 -21.15 -12.89
N LEU A 360 7.65 -22.35 -13.18
CA LEU A 360 8.40 -23.60 -13.09
C LEU A 360 9.61 -23.61 -14.04
N GLU A 361 10.76 -24.13 -13.56
CA GLU A 361 11.52 -25.19 -14.23
C GLU A 361 12.54 -25.84 -13.25
N ASP A 362 12.52 -27.19 -13.24
CA ASP A 362 13.49 -28.23 -12.84
C ASP A 362 14.27 -28.22 -11.51
N ALA A 363 14.05 -29.26 -10.69
CA ALA A 363 14.97 -30.42 -10.64
C ALA A 363 14.46 -31.53 -9.71
N VAL A 364 14.14 -32.68 -10.30
CA VAL A 364 14.10 -33.99 -9.64
C VAL A 364 15.55 -34.45 -9.41
N LYS A 365 15.92 -34.81 -8.16
CA LYS A 365 16.66 -36.04 -7.83
C LYS A 365 17.08 -36.16 -6.34
N ASN A 366 16.96 -37.40 -5.86
CA ASN A 366 17.56 -38.01 -4.67
C ASN A 366 16.91 -37.61 -3.34
N GLY A 367 16.58 -38.52 -2.43
CA GLY A 367 16.78 -39.96 -2.30
C GLY A 367 16.24 -40.33 -0.92
N GLY A 368 15.61 -41.49 -0.81
CA GLY A 368 14.90 -41.88 0.40
C GLY A 368 15.81 -42.06 1.63
N ASN A 369 15.20 -41.98 2.81
CA ASN A 369 15.34 -43.04 3.80
C ASN A 369 14.23 -43.01 4.84
N SER A 370 13.68 -44.20 5.06
CA SER A 370 12.74 -44.58 6.10
C SER A 370 13.38 -44.42 7.49
N LEU A 371 12.62 -43.90 8.45
CA LEU A 371 12.80 -44.27 9.86
C LEU A 371 11.44 -44.53 10.52
N LYS A 372 11.33 -45.74 11.06
CA LYS A 372 10.27 -46.28 11.92
C LYS A 372 10.46 -45.80 13.37
N GLY A 373 9.35 -45.81 14.11
CA GLY A 373 9.30 -45.82 15.59
C GLY A 373 8.63 -44.56 16.13
N ASP A 374 7.70 -44.59 17.08
CA ASP A 374 7.19 -45.68 17.89
C ASP A 374 5.79 -45.31 18.39
N THR A 375 4.96 -46.32 18.63
CA THR A 375 3.58 -46.16 19.12
C THR A 375 3.57 -46.13 20.65
N GLN A 376 2.98 -45.09 21.25
CA GLN A 376 2.48 -45.17 22.62
C GLN A 376 1.04 -44.65 22.70
N LYS A 377 0.17 -45.53 23.20
CA LYS A 377 -1.26 -45.32 23.44
C LYS A 377 -1.51 -44.64 24.79
N THR A 378 -2.22 -43.50 24.74
CA THR A 378 -3.39 -43.05 25.55
C THR A 378 -3.35 -43.05 27.09
N PRO A 379 -4.09 -42.11 27.71
CA PRO A 379 -5.39 -42.51 28.28
C PRO A 379 -6.55 -41.55 27.95
N SER A 380 -7.72 -42.15 27.74
CA SER A 380 -9.02 -41.52 27.52
C SER A 380 -9.64 -40.97 28.81
N SER A 381 -10.15 -39.73 28.82
CA SER A 381 -11.42 -39.37 29.45
C SER A 381 -11.80 -37.92 29.14
N GLY A 382 -13.00 -37.71 28.62
CA GLY A 382 -13.59 -36.41 28.34
C GLY A 382 -14.17 -36.41 26.94
N ASN A 383 -15.42 -36.03 26.80
CA ASN A 383 -16.18 -36.00 25.54
C ASN A 383 -15.63 -34.87 24.63
N ASN A 384 -14.36 -34.97 24.23
CA ASN A 384 -13.64 -33.93 23.52
C ASN A 384 -13.80 -34.19 22.02
N ASP A 385 -14.83 -33.59 21.44
CA ASP A 385 -14.97 -33.47 19.99
C ASP A 385 -13.83 -32.65 19.33
N TRP A 386 -12.97 -32.03 20.15
CA TRP A 386 -11.77 -31.31 19.75
C TRP A 386 -10.60 -32.27 19.50
N ASP A 387 -10.11 -32.32 18.26
CA ASP A 387 -8.97 -33.15 17.90
C ASP A 387 -7.65 -32.43 18.19
N CYS A 388 -7.04 -32.76 19.33
CA CYS A 388 -5.74 -32.23 19.75
C CYS A 388 -4.55 -33.09 19.28
N SER A 389 -4.75 -34.08 18.40
CA SER A 389 -3.71 -35.07 18.06
C SER A 389 -2.70 -34.62 17.00
N TYR A 390 -2.87 -33.43 16.41
CA TYR A 390 -2.06 -32.93 15.31
C TYR A 390 -1.02 -31.89 15.77
N SER A 391 0.27 -32.16 15.51
CA SER A 391 1.38 -31.21 15.67
C SER A 391 2.50 -31.53 14.68
N CYS A 392 2.41 -30.99 13.47
CA CYS A 392 3.44 -31.21 12.43
C CYS A 392 3.68 -29.93 11.61
N LEU A 393 4.34 -28.93 12.21
CA LEU A 393 5.04 -27.88 11.47
C LEU A 393 6.48 -27.78 11.98
N PRO A 394 7.45 -27.36 11.14
CA PRO A 394 8.81 -27.10 11.60
C PRO A 394 8.81 -26.07 12.74
N THR A 395 9.45 -26.40 13.86
CA THR A 395 9.58 -25.52 15.02
C THR A 395 10.74 -24.56 14.82
N VAL A 396 10.54 -23.27 15.07
CA VAL A 396 11.64 -22.30 15.17
C VAL A 396 12.02 -22.13 16.65
N PRO A 397 13.26 -22.42 17.07
CA PRO A 397 13.69 -22.22 18.45
C PRO A 397 13.89 -20.72 18.76
N PRO A 398 13.76 -20.31 20.04
CA PRO A 398 14.03 -18.94 20.44
C PRO A 398 15.51 -18.56 20.19
N PRO A 399 15.81 -17.29 19.87
CA PRO A 399 17.20 -16.84 19.75
C PRO A 399 17.92 -16.98 21.10
N THR A 400 18.95 -17.84 21.14
CA THR A 400 19.83 -18.00 22.29
C THR A 400 20.62 -16.72 22.55
N ILE A 401 20.21 -15.96 23.56
CA ILE A 401 21.04 -14.91 24.17
C ILE A 401 22.01 -15.60 25.12
N SER A 402 23.25 -15.86 24.65
CA SER A 402 24.32 -16.27 25.54
C SER A 402 24.97 -15.02 26.15
N ALA A 403 24.72 -14.81 27.44
CA ALA A 403 25.49 -13.89 28.25
C ALA A 403 26.79 -14.60 28.66
N SER A 404 27.94 -14.08 28.23
CA SER A 404 29.20 -14.31 28.96
C SER A 404 30.11 -13.09 28.88
N SER A 405 30.46 -12.62 30.07
CA SER A 405 31.46 -11.61 30.36
C SER A 405 32.85 -12.26 30.43
N SER A 406 33.82 -11.73 29.69
CA SER A 406 35.18 -11.39 30.16
C SER A 406 36.15 -11.20 28.99
N SER A 407 37.18 -10.42 29.28
CA SER A 407 38.03 -9.64 28.40
C SER A 407 39.23 -10.37 27.79
N SER A 408 39.60 -9.88 26.60
CA SER A 408 40.97 -9.65 26.09
C SER A 408 41.83 -10.81 25.59
N THR A 409 42.52 -10.50 24.48
CA THR A 409 43.69 -11.14 23.84
C THR A 409 43.46 -12.43 23.06
N LEU A 410 43.46 -12.33 21.72
CA LEU A 410 44.60 -12.70 20.88
C LEU A 410 44.25 -12.53 19.39
N LEU A 411 44.92 -11.56 18.77
CA LEU A 411 45.28 -11.58 17.36
C LEU A 411 46.27 -12.74 17.14
N SER A 412 45.92 -13.71 16.31
CA SER A 412 46.77 -14.25 15.23
C SER A 412 46.13 -15.50 14.62
N ASP A 413 46.25 -15.60 13.30
CA ASP A 413 46.13 -16.82 12.49
C ASP A 413 44.72 -17.27 12.09
N LEU A 414 44.27 -16.75 10.94
CA LEU A 414 43.79 -17.57 9.83
C LEU A 414 43.74 -16.72 8.55
N ASP A 415 44.92 -16.52 7.97
CA ASP A 415 45.11 -16.21 6.55
C ASP A 415 45.56 -17.51 5.88
N MET A 416 44.65 -18.23 5.21
CA MET A 416 44.99 -19.11 4.09
C MET A 416 43.70 -19.65 3.46
N HIS A 417 43.14 -18.90 2.51
CA HIS A 417 42.46 -19.35 1.29
C HIS A 417 41.56 -18.22 0.80
N HIS A 418 42.10 -17.37 -0.09
CA HIS A 418 41.41 -16.74 -1.23
C HIS A 418 42.40 -15.79 -1.97
N ARG A 419 43.48 -16.37 -2.51
CA ARG A 419 44.27 -15.75 -3.58
C ARG A 419 44.24 -16.71 -4.77
N HIS A 420 43.48 -16.33 -5.79
CA HIS A 420 43.16 -16.95 -7.10
C HIS A 420 41.66 -16.66 -7.27
N SER A 421 41.19 -15.55 -7.84
CA SER A 421 41.41 -15.09 -9.21
C SER A 421 41.17 -13.57 -9.29
N LEU A 422 42.26 -12.79 -9.21
CA LEU A 422 42.26 -11.34 -9.47
C LEU A 422 43.03 -10.98 -10.75
N GLU A 423 43.33 -11.98 -11.58
CA GLU A 423 43.95 -11.81 -12.90
C GLU A 423 42.95 -11.95 -14.07
N GLU A 424 41.69 -12.32 -13.83
CA GLU A 424 40.66 -12.42 -14.89
C GLU A 424 39.77 -11.17 -15.03
N LEU A 425 39.95 -10.14 -14.17
CA LEU A 425 39.13 -8.91 -14.21
C LEU A 425 39.85 -7.68 -14.78
N LEU A 426 41.10 -7.83 -15.24
CA LEU A 426 41.91 -6.74 -15.80
C LEU A 426 42.09 -6.79 -17.32
N GLU A 427 41.56 -7.82 -18.01
CA GLU A 427 41.64 -7.92 -19.48
C GLU A 427 40.40 -7.40 -20.22
N HIS A 428 39.33 -6.97 -19.53
CA HIS A 428 38.11 -6.45 -20.18
C HIS A 428 38.08 -4.93 -20.40
N ALA A 429 39.16 -4.20 -20.10
CA ALA A 429 39.22 -2.74 -20.21
C ALA A 429 40.00 -2.21 -21.43
N LEU A 430 40.43 -3.08 -22.36
CA LEU A 430 41.18 -2.68 -23.54
C LEU A 430 40.83 -3.56 -24.74
N TYR A 431 39.69 -3.35 -25.39
CA TYR A 431 39.45 -3.74 -26.79
C TYR A 431 38.17 -3.05 -27.30
N GLU A 432 38.29 -1.76 -27.65
CA GLU A 432 37.42 -1.13 -28.65
C GLU A 432 38.19 -1.20 -29.98
N GLU A 433 37.77 -2.10 -30.88
CA GLU A 433 37.68 -1.87 -32.33
C GLU A 433 37.23 -3.16 -33.04
N THR A 434 36.28 -3.00 -33.97
CA THR A 434 35.86 -3.92 -35.04
C THR A 434 35.08 -5.19 -34.66
N VAL A 435 33.73 -5.10 -34.71
CA VAL A 435 32.86 -6.04 -35.45
C VAL A 435 31.58 -5.30 -35.87
N GLU A 436 31.56 -4.83 -37.11
CA GLU A 436 30.32 -4.67 -37.88
C GLU A 436 29.96 -6.06 -38.44
N GLU A 437 28.75 -6.56 -38.17
CA GLU A 437 27.85 -7.25 -39.12
C GLU A 437 26.75 -8.05 -38.38
N GLU A 438 25.57 -8.07 -39.01
CA GLU A 438 24.35 -8.85 -38.71
C GLU A 438 23.37 -8.33 -37.65
N LEU A 439 22.64 -7.28 -38.01
CA LEU A 439 21.17 -7.20 -37.82
C LEU A 439 20.58 -6.44 -39.03
N GLU A 440 20.36 -7.15 -40.13
CA GLU A 440 19.54 -6.66 -41.24
C GLU A 440 18.07 -6.65 -40.83
N GLY A 441 17.45 -5.48 -40.93
CA GLY A 441 16.01 -5.36 -41.10
C GLY A 441 15.28 -4.53 -40.05
N GLU A 442 15.57 -3.24 -39.95
CA GLU A 442 14.57 -2.23 -39.59
C GLU A 442 15.04 -0.85 -40.13
N ALA A 443 14.11 -0.10 -40.72
CA ALA A 443 14.37 1.02 -41.60
C ALA A 443 15.22 2.13 -40.94
N GLU A 444 16.24 2.62 -41.66
CA GLU A 444 16.90 3.90 -41.38
C GLU A 444 15.85 5.03 -41.40
N GLU A 445 15.47 5.53 -40.22
CA GLU A 445 14.76 6.81 -40.11
C GLU A 445 15.77 7.95 -39.94
N ASP A 446 15.64 8.91 -40.84
CA ASP A 446 16.40 10.15 -40.97
C ASP A 446 16.48 10.94 -39.63
N PRO A 447 17.68 11.21 -39.08
CA PRO A 447 17.86 12.02 -37.87
C PRO A 447 17.42 13.48 -38.04
N ALA A 448 17.01 13.92 -39.24
CA ALA A 448 16.50 15.26 -39.49
C ALA A 448 15.04 15.51 -39.03
N ARG A 449 14.30 14.48 -38.57
CA ARG A 449 12.88 14.63 -38.20
C ARG A 449 12.62 15.33 -36.86
N CYS A 450 13.63 15.52 -36.01
CA CYS A 450 13.52 16.22 -34.73
C CYS A 450 13.74 17.74 -34.88
N ARG A 451 13.08 18.38 -35.86
CA ARG A 451 13.23 19.83 -36.15
C ARG A 451 11.93 20.62 -36.16
N ASP A 452 10.79 20.00 -35.90
CA ASP A 452 9.57 20.76 -35.64
C ASP A 452 9.44 21.01 -34.13
N PRO A 453 9.92 22.15 -33.60
CA PRO A 453 9.79 22.47 -32.17
C PRO A 453 8.33 22.65 -31.74
N THR A 454 7.41 22.72 -32.70
CA THR A 454 6.00 23.02 -32.44
C THR A 454 5.18 21.79 -32.07
N ARG A 455 5.71 20.56 -32.20
CA ARG A 455 4.93 19.35 -31.88
C ARG A 455 5.77 18.15 -31.44
N TYR A 456 5.41 17.56 -30.29
CA TYR A 456 6.02 16.33 -29.76
C TYR A 456 4.97 15.27 -29.43
N VAL A 457 5.25 14.01 -29.77
CA VAL A 457 4.35 12.88 -29.50
C VAL A 457 5.04 11.86 -28.58
N PHE A 458 4.43 11.63 -27.42
CA PHE A 458 4.93 10.75 -26.38
C PHE A 458 4.08 9.48 -26.31
N ASP A 459 4.61 8.35 -26.78
CA ASP A 459 3.94 7.06 -26.66
C ASP A 459 4.00 6.57 -25.21
N ILE A 460 2.85 6.17 -24.68
CA ILE A 460 2.74 5.65 -23.32
C ILE A 460 3.29 4.22 -23.31
N VAL A 461 4.29 3.98 -22.45
CA VAL A 461 4.88 2.66 -22.25
C VAL A 461 4.22 1.97 -21.06
N ARG A 462 4.15 2.66 -19.92
CA ARG A 462 3.69 2.05 -18.65
C ARG A 462 3.33 3.09 -17.60
N ILE A 463 2.55 2.70 -16.59
CA ILE A 463 2.37 3.52 -15.38
C ILE A 463 3.51 3.21 -14.40
N ILE A 464 4.17 4.24 -13.89
CA ILE A 464 5.29 4.10 -12.94
C ILE A 464 4.99 4.71 -11.56
N GLY A 465 3.86 5.40 -11.42
CA GLY A 465 3.40 5.91 -10.12
C GLY A 465 1.99 6.47 -10.20
N SER A 466 1.34 6.63 -9.05
CA SER A 466 0.03 7.25 -8.91
C SER A 466 0.00 8.15 -7.68
N GLY A 467 -0.70 9.27 -7.76
CA GLY A 467 -0.91 10.19 -6.65
C GLY A 467 -2.37 10.66 -6.58
N SER A 468 -2.70 11.43 -5.54
CA SER A 468 -4.08 11.86 -5.24
C SER A 468 -4.82 12.52 -6.40
N TYR A 469 -4.10 13.18 -7.31
CA TYR A 469 -4.67 14.00 -8.39
C TYR A 469 -4.29 13.53 -9.80
N GLY A 470 -3.47 12.47 -9.92
CA GLY A 470 -2.84 12.15 -11.19
C GLY A 470 -2.00 10.89 -11.18
N THR A 471 -1.41 10.62 -12.34
CA THR A 471 -0.64 9.40 -12.63
C THR A 471 0.70 9.80 -13.26
N VAL A 472 1.76 9.05 -12.97
CA VAL A 472 3.06 9.23 -13.62
C VAL A 472 3.26 8.10 -14.62
N LEU A 473 3.44 8.48 -15.89
CA LEU A 473 3.60 7.58 -17.02
C LEU A 473 5.06 7.52 -17.47
N LEU A 474 5.57 6.33 -17.71
CA LEU A 474 6.77 6.15 -18.52
C LEU A 474 6.37 6.30 -19.99
N CYS A 475 6.97 7.28 -20.66
CA CYS A 475 6.69 7.57 -22.06
C CYS A 475 7.97 7.56 -22.90
N ARG A 476 7.80 7.30 -24.19
CA ARG A 476 8.85 7.34 -25.20
C ARG A 476 8.52 8.40 -26.23
N LEU A 477 9.47 9.29 -26.53
CA LEU A 477 9.28 10.31 -27.54
C LEU A 477 9.42 9.68 -28.94
N ARG A 478 8.41 9.81 -29.80
CA ARG A 478 8.45 9.23 -31.16
C ARG A 478 9.62 9.73 -32.00
N ALA A 479 9.93 11.03 -31.89
CA ALA A 479 11.05 11.64 -32.60
C ALA A 479 12.43 11.17 -32.10
N CYS A 480 12.51 10.59 -30.90
CA CYS A 480 13.73 10.08 -30.29
C CYS A 480 13.43 8.76 -29.54
N PRO A 481 13.23 7.64 -30.26
CA PRO A 481 12.68 6.41 -29.68
C PRO A 481 13.57 5.77 -28.60
N ASN A 482 14.85 6.13 -28.52
CA ASN A 482 15.77 5.65 -27.49
C ASN A 482 15.72 6.44 -26.18
N ARG A 483 14.88 7.49 -26.11
CA ARG A 483 14.78 8.40 -24.98
C ARG A 483 13.44 8.27 -24.27
N LEU A 484 13.53 8.06 -22.96
CA LEU A 484 12.39 7.86 -22.08
C LEU A 484 12.18 9.07 -21.18
N PHE A 485 10.92 9.30 -20.84
CA PHE A 485 10.47 10.44 -20.04
C PHE A 485 9.47 9.96 -19.00
N ALA A 486 9.43 10.63 -17.86
CA ALA A 486 8.36 10.48 -16.87
C ALA A 486 7.34 11.60 -17.11
N VAL A 487 6.12 11.27 -17.53
CA VAL A 487 5.06 12.25 -17.74
C VAL A 487 4.08 12.20 -16.57
N LYS A 488 4.10 13.23 -15.72
CA LYS A 488 3.13 13.42 -14.64
C LYS A 488 1.86 14.04 -15.22
N VAL A 489 0.78 13.25 -15.25
CA VAL A 489 -0.54 13.64 -15.75
C VAL A 489 -1.44 13.96 -14.57
N VAL A 490 -1.90 15.20 -14.46
CA VAL A 490 -2.79 15.67 -13.39
C VAL A 490 -4.15 16.00 -13.96
N TYR A 491 -5.19 15.29 -13.53
CA TYR A 491 -6.53 15.41 -14.10
C TYR A 491 -7.24 16.66 -13.58
N LYS A 492 -7.73 17.52 -14.48
CA LYS A 492 -8.44 18.76 -14.13
C LYS A 492 -9.70 18.51 -13.31
N SER A 493 -10.41 17.43 -13.61
CA SER A 493 -11.58 16.98 -12.84
C SER A 493 -11.28 16.77 -11.36
N LYS A 494 -10.03 16.44 -11.01
CA LYS A 494 -9.58 16.23 -9.63
C LYS A 494 -9.05 17.50 -8.95
N LEU A 495 -8.90 18.62 -9.67
CA LEU A 495 -8.33 19.86 -9.14
C LEU A 495 -9.34 20.77 -8.42
N GLY A 496 -10.64 20.47 -8.48
CA GLY A 496 -11.71 21.20 -7.78
C GLY A 496 -11.94 22.62 -8.33
N GLY A 497 -13.17 22.93 -8.73
CA GLY A 497 -13.60 24.32 -8.99
C GLY A 497 -13.18 24.96 -10.32
N ILE A 498 -13.12 24.21 -11.43
CA ILE A 498 -12.70 24.74 -12.74
C ILE A 498 -13.90 25.11 -13.67
N ASN A 499 -15.12 24.79 -13.29
CA ASN A 499 -16.30 25.36 -13.94
C ASN A 499 -16.46 26.79 -13.42
N GLY A 500 -15.91 27.78 -14.13
CA GLY A 500 -15.81 29.20 -13.74
C GLY A 500 -17.13 29.96 -13.53
N LEU A 501 -18.06 29.41 -12.74
CA LEU A 501 -19.36 29.97 -12.43
C LEU A 501 -19.57 30.26 -10.94
N ASP A 502 -18.73 29.73 -10.05
CA ASP A 502 -18.77 30.09 -8.64
C ASP A 502 -17.51 30.89 -8.30
N GLY A 503 -17.70 32.18 -7.97
CA GLY A 503 -16.67 33.09 -7.48
C GLY A 503 -16.15 32.73 -6.08
N ASP A 504 -15.87 31.45 -5.85
CA ASP A 504 -15.31 30.95 -4.61
C ASP A 504 -13.78 31.02 -4.67
N ARG A 505 -13.16 31.43 -3.56
CA ARG A 505 -11.73 31.80 -3.48
C ARG A 505 -10.79 30.58 -3.48
N ASP A 506 -11.32 29.44 -3.88
CA ASP A 506 -10.73 28.10 -3.82
C ASP A 506 -10.34 27.60 -5.23
N THR A 507 -9.95 28.52 -6.13
CA THR A 507 -9.04 28.18 -7.23
C THR A 507 -7.79 27.59 -6.58
N SER A 508 -7.71 26.27 -6.65
CA SER A 508 -7.39 25.45 -5.49
C SER A 508 -5.94 25.54 -5.02
N ARG A 509 -5.71 25.33 -3.72
CA ARG A 509 -4.38 25.18 -3.13
C ARG A 509 -3.46 24.26 -3.94
N GLU A 510 -4.01 23.24 -4.59
CA GLU A 510 -3.31 22.30 -5.46
C GLU A 510 -2.93 22.89 -6.82
N ALA A 511 -3.81 23.65 -7.48
CA ALA A 511 -3.45 24.38 -8.70
C ALA A 511 -2.24 25.31 -8.46
N ASN A 512 -2.20 25.98 -7.30
CA ASN A 512 -1.05 26.77 -6.90
C ASN A 512 0.23 25.95 -6.71
N ARG A 513 0.14 24.71 -6.21
CA ARG A 513 1.30 23.81 -6.12
C ARG A 513 1.82 23.43 -7.50
N LEU A 514 0.95 23.10 -8.44
CA LEU A 514 1.34 22.76 -9.81
C LEU A 514 2.01 23.93 -10.54
N LEU A 515 1.46 25.14 -10.40
CA LEU A 515 2.06 26.34 -10.97
C LEU A 515 3.42 26.65 -10.34
N THR A 516 3.57 26.41 -9.04
CA THR A 516 4.85 26.55 -8.33
C THR A 516 5.87 25.53 -8.81
N GLU A 517 5.47 24.26 -8.91
CA GLU A 517 6.32 23.17 -9.42
C GLU A 517 6.81 23.49 -10.84
N LYS A 518 5.90 23.88 -11.74
CA LYS A 518 6.23 24.33 -13.09
C LYS A 518 7.27 25.45 -13.05
N LYS A 519 6.96 26.53 -12.34
CA LYS A 519 7.75 27.75 -12.33
C LYS A 519 9.16 27.51 -11.81
N VAL A 520 9.30 26.74 -10.73
CA VAL A 520 10.60 26.40 -10.17
C VAL A 520 11.37 25.52 -11.14
N LEU A 521 10.79 24.42 -11.63
CA LEU A 521 11.47 23.49 -12.55
C LEU A 521 11.88 24.13 -13.88
N CYS A 522 11.14 25.12 -14.39
CA CYS A 522 11.54 25.92 -15.56
C CYS A 522 12.77 26.80 -15.30
N SER A 523 13.02 27.20 -14.06
CA SER A 523 14.03 28.22 -13.70
C SER A 523 15.33 27.63 -13.14
N VAL A 524 15.37 26.32 -12.89
CA VAL A 524 16.51 25.64 -12.27
C VAL A 524 17.16 24.65 -13.21
N THR A 525 18.49 24.54 -13.15
CA THR A 525 19.24 23.51 -13.87
C THR A 525 20.43 23.13 -13.01
N HIS A 526 20.40 21.91 -12.48
CA HIS A 526 21.43 21.40 -11.59
C HIS A 526 21.55 19.87 -11.77
N PRO A 527 22.76 19.28 -11.72
CA PRO A 527 22.96 17.83 -11.93
C PRO A 527 22.15 16.92 -10.99
N PHE A 528 21.75 17.45 -9.84
CA PHE A 528 21.01 16.72 -8.79
C PHE A 528 19.56 17.17 -8.60
N ILE A 529 19.00 17.90 -9.58
CA ILE A 529 17.58 18.27 -9.62
C ILE A 529 16.98 17.67 -10.90
N THR A 530 15.78 17.11 -10.80
CA THR A 530 15.03 16.58 -11.94
C THR A 530 14.79 17.68 -12.97
N LYS A 531 15.04 17.38 -14.24
CA LYS A 531 14.77 18.32 -15.33
C LYS A 531 13.31 18.25 -15.79
N MET A 532 12.73 19.40 -16.11
CA MET A 532 11.49 19.48 -16.86
C MET A 532 11.78 19.80 -18.32
N PHE A 533 11.16 19.04 -19.20
CA PHE A 533 11.33 19.12 -20.65
C PHE A 533 10.20 19.92 -21.28
N CYS A 534 8.93 19.61 -20.97
CA CYS A 534 7.77 20.42 -21.35
C CYS A 534 6.70 20.34 -20.28
N SER A 535 5.81 21.32 -20.26
CA SER A 535 4.53 21.26 -19.59
C SER A 535 3.44 21.62 -20.60
N PHE A 536 2.34 20.89 -20.64
CA PHE A 536 1.25 21.18 -21.56
C PHE A 536 -0.09 20.68 -21.09
N GLU A 537 -1.13 21.36 -21.55
CA GLU A 537 -2.49 21.09 -21.14
C GLU A 537 -3.30 20.44 -22.25
N THR A 538 -4.02 19.39 -21.90
CA THR A 538 -5.08 18.79 -22.72
C THR A 538 -6.45 19.24 -22.18
N PRO A 539 -7.58 18.97 -22.86
CA PRO A 539 -8.90 19.31 -22.33
C PRO A 539 -9.12 18.81 -20.90
N ASP A 540 -8.63 17.60 -20.58
CA ASP A 540 -8.89 16.94 -19.30
C ASP A 540 -7.73 16.95 -18.29
N ALA A 541 -6.50 17.34 -18.70
CA ALA A 541 -5.32 17.17 -17.84
C ALA A 541 -4.22 18.20 -18.05
N LEU A 542 -3.40 18.37 -17.02
CA LEU A 542 -2.12 19.08 -17.01
C LEU A 542 -0.99 18.05 -17.05
N ASN A 543 -0.07 18.17 -17.99
CA ASN A 543 0.99 17.20 -18.24
C ASN A 543 2.35 17.84 -18.01
N PHE A 544 3.20 17.21 -17.20
CA PHE A 544 4.59 17.61 -17.00
C PHE A 544 5.51 16.51 -17.52
N VAL A 545 6.30 16.81 -18.55
CA VAL A 545 7.31 15.90 -19.11
C VAL A 545 8.61 16.11 -18.35
N LEU A 546 8.99 15.11 -17.56
CA LEU A 546 10.12 15.15 -16.64
C LEU A 546 11.20 14.12 -17.02
N GLU A 547 12.40 14.31 -16.49
CA GLU A 547 13.49 13.35 -16.55
C GLU A 547 13.07 12.02 -15.91
N TYR A 548 13.20 10.93 -16.68
CA TYR A 548 12.93 9.59 -16.16
C TYR A 548 14.12 9.10 -15.32
N CYS A 549 13.84 8.70 -14.09
CA CYS A 549 14.82 8.19 -13.12
C CYS A 549 14.55 6.70 -12.86
N PRO A 550 15.17 5.77 -13.61
CA PRO A 550 14.85 4.33 -13.54
C PRO A 550 15.28 3.65 -12.24
N GLY A 551 16.08 4.31 -11.41
CA GLY A 551 16.45 3.82 -10.08
C GLY A 551 15.33 3.93 -9.04
N GLY A 552 14.19 4.54 -9.38
CA GLY A 552 13.07 4.74 -8.45
C GLY A 552 13.38 5.81 -7.40
N ASP A 553 12.56 5.86 -6.36
CA ASP A 553 12.76 6.73 -5.20
C ASP A 553 13.58 6.05 -4.09
N MET A 554 14.21 6.88 -3.26
CA MET A 554 15.07 6.44 -2.16
C MET A 554 14.27 5.75 -1.06
N TYR A 555 12.99 6.04 -0.91
CA TYR A 555 12.12 5.37 0.08
C TYR A 555 11.99 3.88 -0.26
N PHE A 556 11.55 3.56 -1.48
CA PHE A 556 11.43 2.19 -1.98
C PHE A 556 12.79 1.48 -2.03
N LEU A 557 13.86 2.22 -2.33
CA LEU A 557 15.21 1.69 -2.27
C LEU A 557 15.58 1.27 -0.84
N LEU A 558 15.35 2.12 0.18
CA LEU A 558 15.64 1.80 1.57
C LEU A 558 14.91 0.53 2.02
N GLU A 559 13.66 0.34 1.64
CA GLU A 559 12.89 -0.88 1.95
C GLU A 559 13.55 -2.16 1.41
N LYS A 560 14.32 -2.06 0.32
CA LYS A 560 15.08 -3.18 -0.26
C LYS A 560 16.43 -3.43 0.43
N PHE A 561 16.96 -2.47 1.19
CA PHE A 561 18.23 -2.64 1.91
C PHE A 561 18.04 -3.42 3.21
N ALA A 562 19.01 -4.29 3.52
CA ALA A 562 19.00 -5.03 4.78
C ALA A 562 18.91 -4.07 5.98
N LYS A 563 17.88 -4.24 6.82
CA LYS A 563 17.57 -3.40 7.99
C LYS A 563 17.10 -1.96 7.66
N ASN A 564 16.60 -1.73 6.45
CA ASN A 564 16.06 -0.45 5.97
C ASN A 564 17.03 0.75 6.10
N ARG A 565 18.34 0.51 6.03
CA ARG A 565 19.36 1.57 6.18
C ARG A 565 20.55 1.37 5.25
N LEU A 566 21.24 2.46 4.95
CA LEU A 566 22.44 2.49 4.13
C LEU A 566 23.72 2.53 5.00
N PRO A 567 24.84 1.97 4.51
CA PRO A 567 26.16 2.19 5.10
C PRO A 567 26.52 3.68 5.15
N GLU A 568 27.26 4.12 6.18
CA GLU A 568 27.64 5.54 6.37
C GLU A 568 28.35 6.13 5.14
N ASP A 569 29.25 5.38 4.49
CA ASP A 569 29.93 5.84 3.27
C ASP A 569 28.96 6.04 2.07
N HIS A 570 27.85 5.29 2.01
CA HIS A 570 26.82 5.49 0.99
C HIS A 570 25.99 6.74 1.32
N VAL A 571 25.61 6.88 2.60
CA VAL A 571 24.90 8.08 3.08
C VAL A 571 25.72 9.34 2.84
N LEU A 572 27.03 9.29 3.03
CA LEU A 572 27.94 10.40 2.77
C LEU A 572 27.81 10.93 1.33
N PHE A 573 27.76 10.03 0.33
CA PHE A 573 27.59 10.40 -1.07
C PHE A 573 26.23 11.08 -1.34
N TYR A 574 25.14 10.50 -0.85
CA TYR A 574 23.79 11.05 -1.07
C TYR A 574 23.59 12.34 -0.28
N ALA A 575 24.08 12.43 0.94
CA ALA A 575 24.05 13.64 1.75
C ALA A 575 24.81 14.79 1.08
N ALA A 576 25.98 14.51 0.49
CA ALA A 576 26.73 15.51 -0.27
C ALA A 576 25.97 15.97 -1.53
N SER A 577 25.31 15.05 -2.23
CA SER A 577 24.50 15.37 -3.42
C SER A 577 23.30 16.26 -3.06
N ILE A 578 22.62 15.95 -1.94
CA ILE A 578 21.52 16.78 -1.39
C ILE A 578 22.05 18.15 -0.99
N ALA A 579 23.20 18.23 -0.31
CA ALA A 579 23.78 19.50 0.12
C ALA A 579 24.09 20.43 -1.06
N LEU A 580 24.61 19.90 -2.17
CA LEU A 580 24.84 20.67 -3.40
C LEU A 580 23.53 21.18 -4.01
N ALA A 581 22.50 20.33 -4.09
CA ALA A 581 21.18 20.72 -4.60
C ALA A 581 20.51 21.79 -3.74
N LEU A 582 20.53 21.65 -2.41
CA LEU A 582 19.98 22.63 -1.48
C LEU A 582 20.75 23.95 -1.54
N ARG A 583 22.09 23.91 -1.61
CA ARG A 583 22.92 25.12 -1.79
C ARG A 583 22.51 25.88 -3.05
N TYR A 584 22.41 25.16 -4.17
CA TYR A 584 22.00 25.73 -5.46
C TYR A 584 20.64 26.45 -5.38
N LEU A 585 19.65 25.83 -4.71
CA LEU A 585 18.30 26.37 -4.52
C LEU A 585 18.32 27.58 -3.57
N HIS A 586 18.98 27.46 -2.42
CA HIS A 586 19.03 28.51 -1.39
C HIS A 586 19.75 29.77 -1.88
N GLU A 587 20.82 29.63 -2.68
CA GLU A 587 21.51 30.76 -3.33
C GLU A 587 20.63 31.54 -4.32
N ARG A 588 19.58 30.90 -4.85
CA ARG A 588 18.55 31.51 -5.72
C ARG A 588 17.32 31.98 -4.94
N GLY A 589 17.36 31.90 -3.61
CA GLY A 589 16.23 32.24 -2.76
C GLY A 589 15.04 31.30 -2.93
N ILE A 590 15.29 30.03 -3.25
CA ILE A 590 14.27 28.98 -3.37
C ILE A 590 14.35 28.08 -2.15
N MET A 591 13.26 28.00 -1.40
CA MET A 591 13.05 27.03 -0.33
C MET A 591 12.32 25.81 -0.87
N TYR A 592 12.76 24.60 -0.55
CA TYR A 592 12.22 23.37 -1.11
C TYR A 592 11.00 22.82 -0.35
N ARG A 593 11.05 22.78 0.98
CA ARG A 593 9.95 22.48 1.93
C ARG A 593 9.36 21.06 1.97
N ASP A 594 9.79 20.12 1.12
CA ASP A 594 9.30 18.73 1.18
C ASP A 594 10.42 17.71 0.95
N LEU A 595 11.57 17.88 1.64
CA LEU A 595 12.68 16.94 1.57
C LEU A 595 12.38 15.69 2.38
N LYS A 596 12.30 14.55 1.68
CA LYS A 596 12.00 13.22 2.17
C LYS A 596 12.51 12.16 1.19
N PRO A 597 12.72 10.89 1.60
CA PRO A 597 13.23 9.84 0.71
C PRO A 597 12.38 9.61 -0.55
N GLU A 598 11.05 9.78 -0.48
CA GLU A 598 10.14 9.61 -1.62
C GLU A 598 10.39 10.64 -2.75
N ASN A 599 10.91 11.82 -2.42
CA ASN A 599 11.22 12.88 -3.38
C ASN A 599 12.69 12.86 -3.87
N ILE A 600 13.46 11.86 -3.43
CA ILE A 600 14.86 11.65 -3.82
C ILE A 600 14.90 10.49 -4.80
N LEU A 601 15.04 10.78 -6.10
CA LEU A 601 15.09 9.75 -7.14
C LEU A 601 16.53 9.41 -7.53
N LEU A 602 16.73 8.23 -8.14
CA LEU A 602 18.01 7.81 -8.71
C LEU A 602 17.95 7.68 -10.24
N ASP A 603 18.88 8.34 -10.94
CA ASP A 603 19.05 8.14 -12.38
C ASP A 603 19.72 6.79 -12.70
N GLU A 604 19.85 6.47 -14.00
CA GLU A 604 20.39 5.17 -14.46
C GLU A 604 21.82 4.88 -13.96
N ALA A 605 22.60 5.92 -13.69
CA ALA A 605 23.96 5.80 -13.18
C ALA A 605 24.01 5.76 -11.65
N GLY A 606 22.88 5.96 -10.95
CA GLY A 606 22.81 5.99 -9.49
C GLY A 606 23.01 7.38 -8.87
N PHE A 607 23.04 8.44 -9.68
CA PHE A 607 23.09 9.80 -9.15
C PHE A 607 21.70 10.26 -8.71
N LEU A 608 21.69 11.04 -7.63
CA LEU A 608 20.49 11.61 -7.05
C LEU A 608 19.83 12.65 -7.98
N ARG A 609 18.50 12.68 -7.97
CA ARG A 609 17.65 13.74 -8.55
C ARG A 609 16.55 14.12 -7.56
N LEU A 610 16.56 15.37 -7.08
CA LEU A 610 15.42 15.91 -6.32
C LEU A 610 14.24 16.14 -7.25
N ALA A 611 13.08 15.58 -6.91
CA ALA A 611 11.82 15.69 -7.62
C ALA A 611 10.76 16.45 -6.80
N ASP A 612 9.56 16.67 -7.34
CA ASP A 612 8.41 17.32 -6.69
C ASP A 612 8.70 18.68 -6.02
N PHE A 613 8.48 19.76 -6.77
CA PHE A 613 8.66 21.13 -6.29
C PHE A 613 7.31 21.80 -5.96
N GLY A 614 6.24 21.04 -5.77
CA GLY A 614 4.89 21.58 -5.53
C GLY A 614 4.78 22.40 -4.24
N PHE A 615 5.66 22.12 -3.26
CA PHE A 615 5.75 22.89 -2.03
C PHE A 615 6.84 23.96 -2.05
N ALA A 616 7.58 24.17 -3.13
CA ALA A 616 8.67 25.14 -3.11
C ALA A 616 8.18 26.58 -2.84
N ARG A 617 9.09 27.47 -2.48
CA ARG A 617 8.81 28.91 -2.38
C ARG A 617 10.02 29.73 -2.80
N GLU A 618 9.80 30.63 -3.74
CA GLU A 618 10.82 31.56 -4.24
C GLU A 618 10.87 32.86 -3.42
N GLN A 619 11.84 33.72 -3.76
CA GLN A 619 12.04 35.06 -3.20
C GLN A 619 12.32 35.05 -1.69
N MET A 620 12.98 34.00 -1.23
CA MET A 620 13.38 33.86 0.17
C MET A 620 14.76 34.48 0.39
N HIS A 621 14.85 35.42 1.35
CA HIS A 621 16.14 35.89 1.84
C HIS A 621 16.59 35.09 3.07
N ARG A 622 17.90 34.93 3.27
CA ARG A 622 18.44 34.10 4.37
C ARG A 622 18.01 34.57 5.77
N SER A 623 17.82 35.88 5.95
CA SER A 623 17.39 36.47 7.23
C SER A 623 15.87 36.50 7.43
N GLU A 624 15.08 36.04 6.44
CA GLU A 624 13.62 36.18 6.47
C GLU A 624 12.93 34.91 6.99
N GLN A 625 11.95 35.09 7.87
CA GLN A 625 11.07 34.04 8.39
C GLN A 625 9.61 34.28 7.96
N ASN A 626 9.43 34.56 6.66
CA ASN A 626 8.17 35.05 6.10
C ASN A 626 7.21 33.93 5.66
N CYS A 627 7.56 32.66 5.90
CA CYS A 627 6.68 31.52 5.68
C CYS A 627 5.81 31.22 6.88
N LYS A 628 4.48 31.20 6.66
CA LYS A 628 3.48 30.87 7.70
C LYS A 628 2.61 29.66 7.34
N SER A 629 2.75 29.13 6.13
CA SER A 629 1.95 27.97 5.68
C SER A 629 2.46 26.70 6.35
N PHE A 630 1.57 25.96 7.00
CA PHE A 630 1.84 24.61 7.49
C PHE A 630 1.80 23.63 6.32
N CYS A 631 2.96 23.18 5.84
CA CYS A 631 3.12 22.29 4.69
C CYS A 631 4.42 21.49 4.79
N GLY A 632 4.53 20.44 3.97
CA GLY A 632 5.60 19.44 4.04
C GLY A 632 5.12 18.15 4.70
N SER A 633 5.95 17.12 4.62
CA SER A 633 5.66 15.79 5.18
C SER A 633 5.95 15.75 6.67
N ALA A 634 4.95 15.34 7.47
CA ALA A 634 4.90 15.61 8.91
C ALA A 634 6.08 15.06 9.74
N ASP A 635 6.73 13.99 9.31
CA ASP A 635 7.90 13.40 9.98
C ASP A 635 9.21 14.20 9.73
N TYR A 636 9.21 15.14 8.79
CA TYR A 636 10.35 15.98 8.39
C TYR A 636 10.14 17.47 8.66
N ILE A 637 9.01 17.84 9.29
CA ILE A 637 8.67 19.24 9.60
C ILE A 637 9.56 19.75 10.73
N ALA A 638 10.11 20.96 10.57
CA ALA A 638 10.98 21.60 11.54
C ALA A 638 10.22 22.16 12.76
N PRO A 639 10.84 22.28 13.95
CA PRO A 639 10.18 22.75 15.17
C PRO A 639 9.51 24.12 15.05
N GLU A 640 10.14 25.07 14.35
CA GLU A 640 9.58 26.41 14.12
C GLU A 640 8.32 26.40 13.24
N VAL A 641 8.17 25.39 12.38
CA VAL A 641 6.97 25.20 11.55
C VAL A 641 5.83 24.63 12.40
N VAL A 642 6.15 23.69 13.32
CA VAL A 642 5.20 23.15 14.31
C VAL A 642 4.64 24.24 15.22
N ARG A 643 5.52 25.11 15.74
CA ARG A 643 5.14 26.23 16.61
C ARG A 643 4.36 27.33 15.89
N GLY A 644 4.50 27.43 14.56
CA GLY A 644 3.91 28.50 13.77
C GLY A 644 4.62 29.86 13.94
N ASP A 645 5.92 29.85 14.30
CA ASP A 645 6.72 31.04 14.60
C ASP A 645 6.98 31.91 13.35
N GLY A 646 6.71 31.38 12.16
CA GLY A 646 7.28 31.87 10.92
C GLY A 646 8.60 31.16 10.63
N TYR A 647 8.88 30.83 9.37
CA TYR A 647 10.08 30.07 9.02
C TYR A 647 10.68 30.50 7.67
N GLY A 648 11.92 30.09 7.44
CA GLY A 648 12.71 30.40 6.25
C GLY A 648 13.58 29.20 5.83
N LEU A 649 14.62 29.44 5.03
CA LEU A 649 15.47 28.40 4.41
C LEU A 649 16.02 27.35 5.40
N ALA A 650 16.20 27.73 6.67
CA ALA A 650 16.67 26.85 7.73
C ALA A 650 15.80 25.60 7.98
N ALA A 651 14.51 25.62 7.60
CA ALA A 651 13.66 24.44 7.76
C ALA A 651 14.08 23.30 6.80
N ASP A 652 14.60 23.62 5.60
CA ASP A 652 15.15 22.59 4.69
C ASP A 652 16.38 21.91 5.29
N LEU A 653 17.17 22.63 6.11
CA LEU A 653 18.35 22.08 6.79
C LEU A 653 17.95 21.08 7.88
N TRP A 654 16.82 21.32 8.54
CA TRP A 654 16.24 20.35 9.48
C TRP A 654 15.79 19.10 8.75
N SER A 655 14.99 19.25 7.68
CA SER A 655 14.54 18.11 6.88
C SER A 655 15.73 17.33 6.28
N PHE A 656 16.82 18.02 5.92
CA PHE A 656 18.07 17.39 5.51
C PHE A 656 18.68 16.53 6.62
N GLY A 657 18.74 17.04 7.86
CA GLY A 657 19.15 16.26 9.03
C GLY A 657 18.26 15.02 9.25
N CYS A 658 16.93 15.17 9.11
CA CYS A 658 15.99 14.06 9.24
C CYS A 658 16.26 12.96 8.20
N VAL A 659 16.42 13.34 6.92
CA VAL A 659 16.72 12.39 5.85
C VAL A 659 18.05 11.69 6.07
N VAL A 660 19.12 12.41 6.41
CA VAL A 660 20.43 11.79 6.68
C VAL A 660 20.33 10.79 7.84
N PHE A 661 19.64 11.17 8.93
CA PHE A 661 19.40 10.28 10.05
C PHE A 661 18.61 9.02 9.64
N GLU A 662 17.56 9.18 8.84
CA GLU A 662 16.75 8.07 8.36
C GLU A 662 17.52 7.15 7.43
N LEU A 663 18.31 7.67 6.50
CA LEU A 663 19.18 6.84 5.65
C LEU A 663 20.13 5.98 6.47
N LEU A 664 20.55 6.43 7.67
CA LEU A 664 21.45 5.70 8.56
C LEU A 664 20.73 4.72 9.51
N THR A 665 19.46 4.94 9.81
CA THR A 665 18.75 4.22 10.89
C THR A 665 17.51 3.46 10.44
N GLY A 666 16.96 3.82 9.28
CA GLY A 666 15.70 3.34 8.70
C GLY A 666 14.44 4.03 9.22
N PHE A 667 14.57 5.03 10.10
CA PHE A 667 13.44 5.83 10.59
C PHE A 667 13.85 7.29 10.80
N PRO A 668 12.94 8.26 10.67
CA PRO A 668 13.22 9.66 10.99
C PRO A 668 13.57 9.81 12.50
N PRO A 669 14.30 10.87 12.89
CA PRO A 669 14.79 11.06 14.26
C PRO A 669 13.67 11.17 15.30
N PHE A 670 12.50 11.65 14.86
CA PHE A 670 11.27 11.65 15.63
C PHE A 670 10.22 10.91 14.84
N TYR A 671 9.72 9.81 15.41
CA TYR A 671 8.73 8.97 14.75
C TYR A 671 7.57 8.66 15.69
N SER A 672 6.36 8.85 15.17
CA SER A 672 5.10 8.51 15.83
C SER A 672 4.01 8.36 14.76
N PRO A 673 3.89 7.17 14.14
CA PRO A 673 3.07 6.98 12.94
C PRO A 673 1.56 7.13 13.19
N ARG A 674 1.12 7.06 14.46
CA ARG A 674 -0.31 7.01 14.84
C ARG A 674 -0.75 8.18 15.72
N ASP A 675 0.18 8.99 16.20
CA ASP A 675 -0.10 10.16 17.03
C ASP A 675 0.74 11.35 16.56
N ARG A 676 0.12 12.20 15.75
CA ARG A 676 0.72 13.42 15.22
C ARG A 676 0.94 14.47 16.32
N ALA A 677 0.09 14.51 17.35
CA ALA A 677 0.28 15.43 18.47
C ALA A 677 1.53 15.04 19.27
N LEU A 678 1.72 13.74 19.52
CA LEU A 678 2.94 13.22 20.14
C LEU A 678 4.17 13.43 19.24
N LEU A 679 4.04 13.24 17.92
CA LEU A 679 5.13 13.53 16.97
C LEU A 679 5.58 14.98 17.10
N TYR A 680 4.64 15.91 17.00
CA TYR A 680 4.91 17.35 17.09
C TYR A 680 5.50 17.73 18.45
N ARG A 681 4.97 17.15 19.54
CA ARG A 681 5.55 17.31 20.86
C ARG A 681 6.98 16.80 20.95
N LYS A 682 7.30 15.63 20.36
CA LYS A 682 8.69 15.11 20.31
C LYS A 682 9.59 16.04 19.50
N ILE A 683 9.13 16.52 18.35
CA ILE A 683 9.86 17.47 17.50
C ILE A 683 10.18 18.76 18.28
N GLU A 684 9.29 19.21 19.16
CA GLU A 684 9.49 20.41 19.98
C GLU A 684 10.33 20.15 21.24
N GLU A 685 10.09 19.06 21.96
CA GLU A 685 10.58 18.87 23.34
C GLU A 685 11.72 17.85 23.47
N SER A 686 11.79 16.84 22.59
CA SER A 686 12.73 15.72 22.73
C SER A 686 14.02 15.91 21.94
N GLU A 687 15.15 15.45 22.46
CA GLU A 687 16.41 15.38 21.70
C GLU A 687 16.46 14.12 20.82
N PRO A 688 17.14 14.15 19.65
CA PRO A 688 17.32 12.97 18.81
C PRO A 688 18.20 11.93 19.51
N CYS A 689 17.82 10.66 19.41
CA CYS A 689 18.58 9.55 20.00
C CYS A 689 19.57 8.98 18.98
N PHE A 690 20.86 9.23 19.19
CA PHE A 690 21.91 8.69 18.31
C PHE A 690 22.34 7.27 18.71
N PRO A 691 22.36 6.31 17.77
CA PRO A 691 22.90 4.98 18.03
C PRO A 691 24.37 5.04 18.48
N SER A 692 24.76 4.15 19.40
CA SER A 692 26.11 4.10 19.97
C SER A 692 27.24 3.82 18.97
N HIS A 693 26.91 3.32 17.78
CA HIS A 693 27.87 3.04 16.72
C HIS A 693 28.13 4.23 15.80
N PHE A 694 27.41 5.35 15.96
CA PHE A 694 27.66 6.56 15.18
C PHE A 694 29.00 7.17 15.57
N SER A 695 29.74 7.62 14.56
CA SER A 695 31.01 8.32 14.79
C SER A 695 30.75 9.67 15.48
N PRO A 696 31.69 10.17 16.31
CA PRO A 696 31.54 11.50 16.93
C PRO A 696 31.34 12.61 15.90
N VAL A 697 31.98 12.50 14.72
CA VAL A 697 31.84 13.45 13.61
C VAL A 697 30.43 13.43 13.01
N LEU A 698 29.85 12.24 12.85
CA LEU A 698 28.47 12.09 12.37
C LEU A 698 27.46 12.63 13.39
N CYS A 699 27.65 12.34 14.69
CA CYS A 699 26.80 12.89 15.75
C CYS A 699 26.86 14.42 15.78
N ASP A 700 28.05 15.01 15.68
CA ASP A 700 28.24 16.48 15.63
C ASP A 700 27.50 17.09 14.43
N PHE A 701 27.62 16.47 13.25
CA PHE A 701 26.91 16.89 12.04
C PHE A 701 25.39 16.87 12.22
N LEU A 702 24.84 15.73 12.68
CA LEU A 702 23.41 15.55 12.88
C LEU A 702 22.86 16.44 13.99
N SER A 703 23.59 16.61 15.09
CA SER A 703 23.24 17.56 16.16
C SER A 703 23.17 19.00 15.66
N GLY A 704 24.09 19.39 14.77
CA GLY A 704 24.08 20.71 14.14
C GLY A 704 22.83 20.94 13.28
N LEU A 705 22.48 19.97 12.41
CA LEU A 705 21.31 20.07 11.52
C LEU A 705 19.97 19.96 12.28
N LEU A 706 19.90 19.09 13.28
CA LEU A 706 18.71 18.83 14.10
C LEU A 706 18.64 19.73 15.35
N HIS A 707 19.29 20.90 15.30
CA HIS A 707 19.17 21.88 16.37
C HIS A 707 17.81 22.59 16.33
N LYS A 708 17.11 22.60 17.46
CA LYS A 708 15.74 23.15 17.58
C LYS A 708 15.65 24.67 17.52
N ASP A 709 16.70 25.37 17.98
CA ASP A 709 16.87 26.81 17.75
C ASP A 709 17.45 27.03 16.34
N VAL A 710 16.67 27.73 15.52
CA VAL A 710 17.01 28.09 14.14
C VAL A 710 18.33 28.86 14.04
N ASN A 711 18.67 29.70 15.02
CA ASN A 711 19.89 30.51 14.98
C ASN A 711 21.17 29.72 15.26
N GLN A 712 21.04 28.56 15.90
CA GLN A 712 22.14 27.65 16.20
C GLN A 712 22.22 26.49 15.20
N ARG A 713 21.24 26.37 14.29
CA ARG A 713 21.19 25.29 13.31
C ARG A 713 22.32 25.43 12.30
N LEU A 714 23.08 24.36 12.12
CA LEU A 714 24.18 24.27 11.15
C LEU A 714 23.66 24.64 9.75
N GLY A 715 24.38 25.54 9.07
CA GLY A 715 24.00 26.06 7.76
C GLY A 715 23.12 27.30 7.78
N ASN A 716 22.65 27.76 8.94
CA ASN A 716 21.89 29.01 9.08
C ASN A 716 22.73 30.20 9.62
N GLY A 717 23.97 29.96 10.04
CA GLY A 717 24.92 31.00 10.48
C GLY A 717 25.44 31.88 9.34
N PRO A 718 26.32 32.87 9.58
CA PRO A 718 26.77 33.83 8.57
C PRO A 718 27.29 33.21 7.26
N ASN A 719 28.04 32.11 7.31
CA ASN A 719 28.58 31.45 6.12
C ASN A 719 27.56 30.55 5.40
N GLY A 720 26.40 30.29 6.02
CA GLY A 720 25.30 29.56 5.40
C GLY A 720 25.65 28.12 5.06
N MET A 721 25.21 27.65 3.90
CA MET A 721 25.49 26.29 3.42
C MET A 721 27.00 25.97 3.36
N GLN A 722 27.88 26.96 3.32
CA GLN A 722 29.32 26.71 3.38
C GLN A 722 29.74 26.02 4.69
N ASP A 723 29.09 26.35 5.83
CA ASP A 723 29.37 25.66 7.10
C ASP A 723 29.00 24.16 7.04
N ILE A 724 27.99 23.78 6.23
CA ILE A 724 27.64 22.37 5.98
C ILE A 724 28.71 21.72 5.09
N LEU A 725 29.13 22.39 4.01
CA LEU A 725 30.09 21.85 3.05
C LEU A 725 31.50 21.68 3.65
N ASP A 726 31.88 22.54 4.59
CA ASP A 726 33.17 22.50 5.29
C ASP A 726 33.16 21.57 6.51
N HIS A 727 31.99 21.01 6.86
CA HIS A 727 31.87 20.12 8.02
C HIS A 727 32.76 18.88 7.87
N PRO A 728 33.48 18.43 8.92
CA PRO A 728 34.39 17.28 8.85
C PRO A 728 33.75 15.97 8.37
N PHE A 729 32.42 15.84 8.49
CA PHE A 729 31.65 14.73 7.92
C PHE A 729 31.91 14.57 6.41
N PHE A 730 32.06 15.67 5.67
CA PHE A 730 32.34 15.68 4.23
C PHE A 730 33.82 15.71 3.87
N ALA A 731 34.75 15.47 4.81
CA ALA A 731 36.19 15.58 4.55
C ALA A 731 36.71 14.70 3.38
N LYS A 732 36.01 13.61 3.05
CA LYS A 732 36.35 12.71 1.93
C LYS A 732 35.74 13.13 0.58
N ILE A 733 34.86 14.14 0.56
CA ILE A 733 34.11 14.53 -0.64
C ILE A 733 34.91 15.56 -1.45
N SER A 734 35.03 15.28 -2.75
CA SER A 734 35.46 16.27 -3.73
C SER A 734 34.22 16.92 -4.36
N TRP A 735 33.82 18.08 -3.85
CA TRP A 735 32.61 18.79 -4.28
C TRP A 735 32.57 19.03 -5.80
N GLN A 736 33.68 19.51 -6.38
CA GLN A 736 33.77 19.77 -7.82
C GLN A 736 33.58 18.49 -8.65
N ARG A 737 34.22 17.38 -8.25
CA ARG A 737 34.08 16.11 -8.97
C ARG A 737 32.68 15.52 -8.80
N LEU A 738 32.07 15.67 -7.63
CA LEU A 738 30.70 15.22 -7.39
C LEU A 738 29.71 15.99 -8.26
N GLU A 739 29.75 17.32 -8.23
CA GLU A 739 28.89 18.17 -9.06
C GLU A 739 29.08 17.91 -10.57
N ALA A 740 30.31 17.65 -10.99
CA ALA A 740 30.63 17.26 -12.38
C ALA A 740 30.29 15.79 -12.72
N LYS A 741 29.70 15.03 -11.79
CA LYS A 741 29.41 13.58 -11.94
C LYS A 741 30.64 12.71 -12.29
N GLN A 742 31.82 13.10 -11.80
CA GLN A 742 33.11 12.42 -12.00
C GLN A 742 33.51 11.52 -10.83
N VAL A 743 32.56 11.13 -9.99
CA VAL A 743 32.72 10.12 -8.94
C VAL A 743 31.76 8.97 -9.21
N VAL A 744 32.12 7.77 -8.78
CA VAL A 744 31.26 6.59 -8.96
C VAL A 744 30.19 6.57 -7.87
N PRO A 745 28.89 6.55 -8.22
CA PRO A 745 27.83 6.40 -7.23
C PRO A 745 27.92 5.04 -6.51
N PRO A 746 27.65 5.00 -5.19
CA PRO A 746 27.77 3.76 -4.42
C PRO A 746 26.68 2.74 -4.75
N LEU A 747 25.50 3.20 -5.22
CA LEU A 747 24.40 2.35 -5.63
C LEU A 747 24.05 2.66 -7.08
N VAL A 748 24.40 1.73 -7.98
CA VAL A 748 24.00 1.77 -9.38
C VAL A 748 22.78 0.84 -9.54
N PRO A 749 21.64 1.32 -10.05
CA PRO A 749 20.46 0.49 -10.26
C PRO A 749 20.77 -0.71 -11.18
N ASN A 750 20.40 -1.91 -10.75
CA ASN A 750 20.58 -3.12 -11.56
C ASN A 750 19.41 -3.25 -12.55
N LEU A 751 19.56 -2.66 -13.74
CA LEU A 751 18.54 -2.64 -14.78
C LEU A 751 18.85 -3.68 -15.86
N THR A 752 17.87 -4.50 -16.22
CA THR A 752 18.00 -5.46 -17.33
C THR A 752 17.98 -4.79 -18.70
N ASN A 753 17.30 -3.65 -18.83
CA ASN A 753 17.26 -2.80 -20.01
C ASN A 753 16.66 -1.42 -19.66
N LYS A 754 16.61 -0.48 -20.62
CA LYS A 754 16.06 0.87 -20.42
C LYS A 754 14.58 0.92 -20.03
N LEU A 755 13.81 -0.12 -20.37
CA LEU A 755 12.39 -0.28 -20.01
C LEU A 755 12.22 -1.13 -18.75
N ASP A 756 13.27 -1.39 -17.96
CA ASP A 756 13.14 -2.07 -16.68
C ASP A 756 12.51 -1.12 -15.64
N THR A 757 11.43 -1.55 -14.98
CA THR A 757 10.79 -0.83 -13.87
C THR A 757 10.68 -1.66 -12.60
N SER A 758 11.59 -2.60 -12.39
CA SER A 758 11.68 -3.36 -11.13
C SER A 758 11.94 -2.49 -9.89
N ASN A 759 12.34 -1.23 -10.09
CA ASN A 759 12.50 -0.22 -9.04
C ASN A 759 11.24 0.64 -8.81
N PHE A 760 10.10 0.25 -9.39
CA PHE A 760 8.80 0.89 -9.16
C PHE A 760 7.81 -0.16 -8.67
N GLU A 761 6.77 0.26 -7.95
CA GLU A 761 5.80 -0.68 -7.40
C GLU A 761 5.03 -1.45 -8.50
N GLU A 762 4.90 -2.76 -8.31
CA GLU A 762 4.25 -3.64 -9.28
C GLU A 762 2.76 -3.30 -9.51
N GLN A 763 2.10 -2.76 -8.49
CA GLN A 763 0.71 -2.31 -8.59
C GLN A 763 0.49 -1.24 -9.67
N PHE A 764 1.52 -0.47 -10.02
CA PHE A 764 1.47 0.51 -11.10
C PHE A 764 1.94 -0.11 -12.42
N THR A 765 3.09 -0.77 -12.38
CA THR A 765 3.76 -1.24 -13.60
C THR A 765 3.05 -2.42 -14.26
N SER A 766 2.22 -3.17 -13.53
CA SER A 766 1.40 -4.26 -14.10
C SER A 766 0.17 -3.78 -14.87
N GLN A 767 -0.22 -2.51 -14.76
CA GLN A 767 -1.41 -1.98 -15.41
C GLN A 767 -1.20 -1.84 -16.92
N GLN A 768 -2.19 -2.29 -17.70
CA GLN A 768 -2.18 -2.11 -19.15
C GLN A 768 -2.46 -0.65 -19.50
N VAL A 769 -1.63 -0.11 -20.39
CA VAL A 769 -1.81 1.24 -20.94
C VAL A 769 -1.60 1.21 -22.44
N GLU A 770 -2.45 1.95 -23.14
CA GLU A 770 -2.34 2.21 -24.56
C GLU A 770 -2.61 3.70 -24.81
N GLY A 771 -1.97 4.27 -25.83
CA GLY A 771 -2.18 5.64 -26.24
C GLY A 771 -0.90 6.47 -26.31
N HIS A 772 -1.09 7.75 -26.61
CA HIS A 772 -0.02 8.72 -26.73
C HIS A 772 -0.49 10.09 -26.24
N LEU A 773 0.45 10.90 -25.77
CA LEU A 773 0.24 12.29 -25.41
C LEU A 773 0.86 13.17 -26.48
N VAL A 774 0.20 14.28 -26.82
CA VAL A 774 0.65 15.22 -27.85
C VAL A 774 0.85 16.59 -27.22
N TYR A 775 2.07 17.09 -27.30
CA TYR A 775 2.37 18.51 -27.18
C TYR A 775 2.23 19.15 -28.56
N GLU A 776 1.49 20.24 -28.66
CA GLU A 776 1.43 21.10 -29.84
C GLU A 776 1.44 22.55 -29.38
N GLU A 777 2.38 23.34 -29.90
CA GLU A 777 2.56 24.75 -29.51
C GLU A 777 1.34 25.55 -29.97
N ARG A 778 0.62 26.13 -29.00
CA ARG A 778 -0.58 26.93 -29.26
C ARG A 778 -0.19 28.40 -29.39
N ASP A 779 -0.60 29.01 -30.49
CA ASP A 779 -0.35 30.43 -30.81
C ASP A 779 -1.30 31.33 -29.96
N LEU A 780 -1.06 31.39 -28.64
CA LEU A 780 -1.91 32.11 -27.69
C LEU A 780 -1.62 33.62 -27.69
N LYS A 781 -1.84 34.29 -28.83
CA LYS A 781 -1.96 35.75 -28.87
C LYS A 781 -3.37 36.18 -28.47
N GLY A 782 -3.54 36.35 -27.15
CA GLY A 782 -4.76 36.86 -26.53
C GLY A 782 -5.64 35.71 -26.05
N GLY A 783 -5.99 35.69 -24.76
CA GLY A 783 -6.92 34.73 -24.20
C GLY A 783 -8.24 34.77 -24.97
N VAL A 784 -8.47 33.78 -25.82
CA VAL A 784 -9.74 33.54 -26.49
C VAL A 784 -10.40 32.40 -25.74
N VAL A 785 -11.49 32.70 -25.05
CA VAL A 785 -12.53 31.71 -24.78
C VAL A 785 -13.07 31.33 -26.16
N SER A 786 -12.74 30.14 -26.66
CA SER A 786 -13.39 29.64 -27.88
C SER A 786 -14.85 29.43 -27.54
N GLU A 787 -15.75 30.21 -28.16
CA GLU A 787 -17.20 30.16 -27.94
C GLU A 787 -17.85 28.81 -28.35
N GLU A 788 -17.07 27.78 -28.70
CA GLU A 788 -17.55 26.47 -29.13
C GLU A 788 -17.19 25.30 -28.19
N GLU A 789 -16.37 25.48 -27.15
CA GLU A 789 -16.01 24.40 -26.22
C GLU A 789 -15.91 24.88 -24.76
N ASP A 790 -16.71 24.29 -23.86
CA ASP A 790 -16.79 24.55 -22.40
C ASP A 790 -15.50 24.12 -21.63
N HIS A 791 -14.31 24.40 -22.16
CA HIS A 791 -13.04 23.94 -21.59
C HIS A 791 -12.20 25.10 -21.06
N PHE A 792 -11.88 25.05 -19.75
CA PHE A 792 -10.97 25.99 -19.10
C PHE A 792 -9.51 25.57 -19.36
N TYR A 793 -8.69 26.56 -19.74
CA TYR A 793 -7.25 26.42 -19.91
C TYR A 793 -6.49 27.31 -18.92
N PHE A 794 -5.41 26.78 -18.34
CA PHE A 794 -4.54 27.55 -17.47
C PHE A 794 -3.68 28.50 -18.30
N PRO A 795 -3.73 29.81 -18.04
CA PRO A 795 -2.88 30.77 -18.75
C PRO A 795 -1.41 30.44 -18.48
N ASP A 796 -0.58 30.54 -19.52
CA ASP A 796 0.85 30.30 -19.49
C ASP A 796 1.23 28.93 -18.91
N PHE A 797 0.40 27.87 -19.07
CA PHE A 797 0.75 26.51 -18.65
C PHE A 797 1.58 25.75 -19.69
N ASP A 798 1.40 26.02 -20.98
CA ASP A 798 2.23 25.43 -22.02
C ASP A 798 3.65 26.01 -21.97
N TRP A 799 4.65 25.15 -22.02
CA TRP A 799 6.07 25.49 -22.06
C TRP A 799 6.86 24.29 -22.55
N CYS A 800 7.92 24.50 -23.32
CA CYS A 800 8.79 23.42 -23.78
C CYS A 800 10.21 23.94 -23.85
N ALA A 801 11.15 23.10 -23.44
CA ALA A 801 12.58 23.41 -23.44
C ALA A 801 13.09 23.45 -24.89
N GLU A 802 14.24 24.11 -25.09
CA GLU A 802 14.92 24.12 -26.39
C GLU A 802 15.11 22.70 -26.96
N PRO A 803 14.94 22.47 -28.28
CA PRO A 803 15.03 21.15 -28.89
C PRO A 803 16.33 20.38 -28.59
N SER A 804 17.44 21.11 -28.38
CA SER A 804 18.74 20.53 -28.00
C SER A 804 18.69 19.80 -26.66
N HIS A 805 17.75 20.11 -25.77
CA HIS A 805 17.59 19.39 -24.52
C HIS A 805 16.97 18.00 -24.71
N PHE A 806 16.27 17.75 -25.82
CA PHE A 806 15.68 16.44 -26.18
C PHE A 806 16.66 15.50 -26.90
N GLN A 807 17.80 16.03 -27.37
CA GLN A 807 18.85 15.28 -28.07
C GLN A 807 19.82 14.58 -27.13
#